data_AF-A0A5C7P181-F1
#
_entry.id   AF-A0A5C7P181-F1
#
_cell.length_a   1.000
_cell.length_b   1.000
_cell.length_c   1.000
_cell.angle_alpha   90.00
_cell.angle_beta   90.00
_cell.angle_gamma   90.00
#
_symmetry.space_group_name_H-M   'P 1'
#
loop_
_entity.id
_entity.type
_entity.pdbx_description
1 polymer ?
#
loop_
_entity_poly.entity_id
_entity_poly.type
_entity_poly.pdbx_seq_one_letter_code
_entity_poly.pdbx_strand_id
1 'polypeptide(L)'
;MTTTLAALATGNVACKFVVAIEGVPYLLTTATTSAAVTAWAGEGWSSALSDISVDCDNQTNINPWQPIGSGGTCRISIMPDRVAGDIMGVMMHRSDGGAETTLKSSLLRTTSTITVASTTGFAASGEAHIGNECFGYTGKTSTTFTGVTRGKYAPFAAGSTANRFAHLHRVGNTGAAQALEPVVSEYPRTWAGRWVGVWLHVDEGGGVLNVKADAQCIFAGRIAEVRDDSETGATVVTCEHVLDYVKDYTLLRDQWRAEAAEGVYLFEGDTSIWLDFNGTTTKTANPLVVKSGANPSVGYEIEPGRYSLHEVADILNRWLALEKSASRIHYDYVFKPIVEYNGEKRSNFVWYCGSGSGSRAFTGALCSGIGKILGYRYGAGTQFTQLNGITLSTGFKTYYSDQEPYRVILTSGGQYGFSFDPVNIKGTFFEHTSTLPAAANPPPALLPTWPTGWSIFLIGGNYTVVGNYNGSNQLQFMRATQLPGNALPDDFAQWGVRYGNGEPLTIQQVLAIDRSFADLLTMLLFSSGEPAYNGADDIGIDAMGIPAEAMGSVAVSVDALPASSSTSLVYISKPTTIGELLGPELMLRRALFTWRNQSLRFITWQNPIAQLAVASLDETNKAEPAGNGISQRSATSLSTEYMRNVIKIRYNRDRFRDTYNSFIAFEDRTSVDDHGGLPAALTITAPNYYSTDPGNDAVFIDFLAMMPFFSRPLRLLTRSISPKHYESLGAGDIVTITDSFARDPITGARGVINRPGLVLSHRYNLGGAQVGVRGTQPMVGEVVVALSEIDRSELYSPAAEFDFDYNAGTYSSGYSASTATIRAAAHAYSEVSDAVDASRFAAGDKIRIVEIDPVNAASPDTWTRTVSSVSGSDIVLSSALSSPAFSAAKRYRLFSDTYATATTAQQANSYQADSSTGKLNSTLAAKVYTSAFSQSTYTTYAGTEQGEVIPTNTYGADLPLDAGIDYALATNGEWLLDHHRAISSPSMLMSPVSYTSGTGTLKVLCITPIWLGRGTSLQPRYLKIRPWFASLTGASVTLRVTLTPALPASDSDADVVRVSPFSEAEWSTTSTSYVEGAETSIAANVANANGWAYLLIEGSLQCATRGLSQCYLSPRS
;
A
#
# COMPACT_ATOMS: atom_id res chain seq x y z
N MET A 1 -20.44 36.52 10.02
CA MET A 1 -19.47 35.47 9.73
C MET A 1 -20.12 34.12 9.95
N THR A 2 -20.90 33.75 8.94
CA THR A 2 -21.54 32.43 8.79
C THR A 2 -20.74 31.68 7.74
N THR A 3 -20.36 30.43 7.98
CA THR A 3 -19.69 29.61 6.96
C THR A 3 -20.63 29.36 5.78
N THR A 4 -20.08 29.20 4.57
CA THR A 4 -20.91 28.93 3.38
C THR A 4 -21.73 27.65 3.55
N LEU A 5 -21.15 26.61 4.15
CA LEU A 5 -21.85 25.37 4.43
C LEU A 5 -23.05 25.58 5.38
N ALA A 6 -22.86 26.35 6.46
CA ALA A 6 -23.94 26.64 7.40
C ALA A 6 -25.05 27.47 6.75
N ALA A 7 -24.69 28.41 5.87
CA ALA A 7 -25.67 29.15 5.09
C ALA A 7 -26.45 28.21 4.16
N LEU A 8 -25.77 27.36 3.38
CA LEU A 8 -26.43 26.42 2.45
C LEU A 8 -27.45 25.54 3.17
N ALA A 9 -27.13 25.09 4.39
CA ALA A 9 -28.02 24.28 5.23
C ALA A 9 -29.36 24.98 5.55
N THR A 10 -29.42 26.32 5.49
CA THR A 10 -30.67 27.09 5.68
C THR A 10 -31.59 27.11 4.45
N GLY A 11 -31.08 26.71 3.27
CA GLY A 11 -31.87 26.50 2.05
C GLY A 11 -32.18 27.75 1.20
N ASN A 12 -31.81 28.97 1.63
CA ASN A 12 -31.97 30.19 0.84
C ASN A 12 -30.77 31.12 1.01
N VAL A 13 -29.82 31.08 0.06
CA VAL A 13 -28.54 31.80 0.18
C VAL A 13 -28.18 32.46 -1.14
N ALA A 14 -27.83 33.74 -1.09
CA ALA A 14 -27.21 34.43 -2.22
C ALA A 14 -25.73 34.06 -2.30
N CYS A 15 -25.43 33.02 -3.08
CA CYS A 15 -24.06 32.55 -3.25
C CYS A 15 -23.36 33.19 -4.46
N LYS A 16 -22.05 33.37 -4.36
CA LYS A 16 -21.16 33.87 -5.42
C LYS A 16 -19.99 32.92 -5.63
N PHE A 17 -19.53 32.81 -6.86
CA PHE A 17 -18.37 31.99 -7.20
C PHE A 17 -17.11 32.84 -7.21
N VAL A 18 -16.03 32.28 -6.66
CA VAL A 18 -14.66 32.74 -6.87
C VAL A 18 -13.83 31.57 -7.37
N VAL A 19 -13.17 31.75 -8.50
CA VAL A 19 -12.33 30.74 -9.15
C VAL A 19 -10.89 31.21 -9.10
N ALA A 20 -10.01 30.32 -8.66
CA ALA A 20 -8.57 30.53 -8.72
C ALA A 20 -7.96 29.50 -9.68
N ILE A 21 -7.16 30.01 -10.63
CA ILE A 21 -6.41 29.20 -11.60
C ILE A 21 -4.93 29.33 -11.27
N GLU A 22 -4.25 28.20 -11.24
CA GLU A 22 -2.82 28.12 -10.93
C GLU A 22 -1.98 29.01 -11.82
N GLY A 23 -1.11 29.80 -11.18
CA GLY A 23 -0.17 30.69 -11.87
C GLY A 23 -0.84 31.85 -12.60
N VAL A 24 -2.09 32.19 -12.27
CA VAL A 24 -2.80 33.34 -12.83
C VAL A 24 -2.99 34.41 -11.74
N PRO A 25 -2.58 35.67 -11.97
CA PRO A 25 -2.61 36.74 -10.97
C PRO A 25 -4.01 37.32 -10.70
N TYR A 26 -5.03 36.82 -11.37
CA TYR A 26 -6.42 37.28 -11.28
C TYR A 26 -7.31 36.20 -10.68
N LEU A 27 -8.10 36.54 -9.67
CA LEU A 27 -9.27 35.76 -9.29
C LEU A 27 -10.38 36.01 -10.30
N LEU A 28 -11.15 34.99 -10.65
CA LEU A 28 -12.34 35.15 -11.49
C LEU A 28 -13.58 35.06 -10.61
N THR A 29 -14.55 35.96 -10.76
CA THR A 29 -15.70 36.00 -9.84
C THR A 29 -17.02 36.41 -10.48
N THR A 30 -18.13 35.89 -9.92
CA THR A 30 -19.50 36.36 -10.21
C THR A 30 -19.98 37.45 -9.24
N ALA A 31 -19.14 37.82 -8.27
CA ALA A 31 -19.33 38.98 -7.39
C ALA A 31 -18.66 40.23 -7.97
N THR A 32 -18.62 41.31 -7.19
CA THR A 32 -17.78 42.46 -7.53
C THR A 32 -16.31 42.11 -7.32
N THR A 33 -15.43 42.65 -8.17
CA THR A 33 -13.99 42.36 -8.11
C THR A 33 -13.37 42.75 -6.77
N SER A 34 -13.79 43.87 -6.18
CA SER A 34 -13.32 44.33 -4.85
C SER A 34 -13.72 43.38 -3.72
N ALA A 35 -14.91 42.78 -3.78
CA ALA A 35 -15.38 41.84 -2.77
C ALA A 35 -14.57 40.53 -2.81
N ALA A 36 -14.28 40.01 -4.01
CA ALA A 36 -13.45 38.82 -4.16
C ALA A 36 -12.03 39.02 -3.63
N VAL A 37 -11.37 40.14 -3.97
CA VAL A 37 -10.03 40.46 -3.45
C VAL A 37 -10.02 40.60 -1.93
N THR A 38 -11.07 41.19 -1.35
CA THR A 38 -11.19 41.32 0.12
C THR A 38 -11.36 39.97 0.80
N ALA A 39 -12.21 39.09 0.26
CA ALA A 39 -12.42 37.75 0.80
C ALA A 39 -11.18 36.84 0.74
N TRP A 40 -10.27 37.13 -0.19
CA TRP A 40 -9.02 36.40 -0.42
C TRP A 40 -7.78 37.17 0.08
N ALA A 41 -7.97 38.17 0.94
CA ALA A 41 -6.87 38.92 1.53
C ALA A 41 -5.91 37.99 2.29
N GLY A 42 -4.61 38.09 2.01
CA GLY A 42 -3.57 37.24 2.59
C GLY A 42 -3.19 36.01 1.75
N GLU A 43 -4.01 35.60 0.78
CA GLU A 43 -3.76 34.44 -0.08
C GLU A 43 -2.78 34.75 -1.25
N GLY A 44 -2.50 36.04 -1.48
CA GLY A 44 -1.51 36.50 -2.46
C GLY A 44 -2.09 37.07 -3.76
N TRP A 45 -3.41 37.02 -3.97
CA TRP A 45 -4.09 37.71 -5.06
C TRP A 45 -4.45 39.14 -4.67
N SER A 46 -4.13 40.10 -5.54
CA SER A 46 -4.45 41.52 -5.36
C SER A 46 -5.45 42.06 -6.38
N SER A 47 -5.85 41.24 -7.35
CA SER A 47 -6.69 41.63 -8.48
C SER A 47 -7.71 40.54 -8.80
N ALA A 48 -8.87 40.95 -9.30
CA ALA A 48 -9.93 40.05 -9.74
C ALA A 48 -10.60 40.56 -11.02
N LEU A 49 -11.20 39.65 -11.77
CA LEU A 49 -11.97 39.89 -13.00
C LEU A 49 -13.40 39.37 -12.80
N SER A 50 -14.38 40.13 -13.28
CA SER A 50 -15.81 39.81 -13.22
C SER A 50 -16.30 39.14 -14.50
N ASP A 51 -17.61 38.93 -14.60
CA ASP A 51 -18.32 38.52 -15.82
C ASP A 51 -17.96 37.11 -16.30
N ILE A 52 -17.80 36.21 -15.33
CA ILE A 52 -17.74 34.77 -15.59
C ILE A 52 -19.10 34.10 -15.43
N SER A 53 -19.25 32.98 -16.12
CA SER A 53 -20.26 31.96 -15.86
C SER A 53 -19.53 30.70 -15.41
N VAL A 54 -20.00 30.08 -14.34
CA VAL A 54 -19.46 28.81 -13.83
C VAL A 54 -20.57 27.78 -13.93
N ASP A 55 -20.30 26.72 -14.69
CA ASP A 55 -21.17 25.55 -14.82
C ASP A 55 -20.41 24.34 -14.26
N CYS A 56 -20.61 24.09 -12.97
CA CYS A 56 -20.07 22.90 -12.31
C CYS A 56 -21.20 21.90 -12.06
N ASP A 57 -21.22 20.85 -12.87
CA ASP A 57 -22.06 19.67 -12.71
C ASP A 57 -21.31 18.68 -11.79
N ASN A 58 -21.49 18.85 -10.49
CA ASN A 58 -20.86 17.99 -9.49
C ASN A 58 -21.61 16.67 -9.43
N GLN A 59 -20.87 15.57 -9.54
CA GLN A 59 -21.42 14.24 -9.48
C GLN A 59 -20.48 13.33 -8.70
N THR A 60 -21.01 12.56 -7.77
CA THR A 60 -20.29 11.46 -7.15
C THR A 60 -21.18 10.24 -7.15
N ASN A 61 -20.66 9.13 -7.65
CA ASN A 61 -21.34 7.85 -7.67
C ASN A 61 -20.45 6.80 -7.03
N ILE A 62 -21.05 5.97 -6.17
CA ILE A 62 -20.37 4.84 -5.55
C ILE A 62 -20.80 3.55 -6.23
N ASN A 63 -19.81 2.83 -6.75
CA ASN A 63 -20.00 1.49 -7.29
C ASN A 63 -18.92 0.59 -6.68
N PRO A 64 -19.28 -0.49 -5.97
CA PRO A 64 -18.32 -1.38 -5.32
C PRO A 64 -17.32 -2.01 -6.31
N TRP A 65 -17.67 -2.01 -7.60
CA TRP A 65 -16.84 -2.57 -8.67
C TRP A 65 -16.00 -1.53 -9.41
N GLN A 66 -16.17 -0.25 -9.08
CA GLN A 66 -15.44 0.89 -9.63
C GLN A 66 -15.11 1.86 -8.49
N PRO A 67 -14.10 1.55 -7.66
CA PRO A 67 -13.86 2.27 -6.41
C PRO A 67 -13.38 3.71 -6.59
N ILE A 68 -12.86 4.06 -7.77
CA ILE A 68 -12.49 5.44 -8.12
C ILE A 68 -13.44 5.90 -9.23
N GLY A 69 -14.46 6.66 -8.84
CA GLY A 69 -15.45 7.26 -9.74
C GLY A 69 -14.98 8.58 -10.34
N SER A 70 -15.83 9.22 -11.15
CA SER A 70 -15.63 10.60 -11.61
C SER A 70 -16.30 11.58 -10.64
N GLY A 71 -15.77 12.81 -10.56
CA GLY A 71 -16.36 13.89 -9.77
C GLY A 71 -17.31 14.82 -10.55
N GLY A 72 -17.59 14.50 -11.81
CA GLY A 72 -18.40 15.34 -12.70
C GLY A 72 -17.56 16.31 -13.52
N THR A 73 -18.18 17.36 -14.04
CA THR A 73 -17.55 18.30 -14.99
C THR A 73 -17.67 19.73 -14.50
N CYS A 74 -16.63 20.54 -14.67
CA CYS A 74 -16.76 21.99 -14.49
C CYS A 74 -16.25 22.77 -15.71
N ARG A 75 -17.05 23.75 -16.13
CA ARG A 75 -16.76 24.68 -17.21
C ARG A 75 -16.83 26.11 -16.70
N ILE A 76 -15.81 26.89 -17.02
CA ILE A 76 -15.75 28.31 -16.69
C ILE A 76 -15.74 29.07 -18.01
N SER A 77 -16.79 29.84 -18.25
CA SER A 77 -16.87 30.70 -19.43
C SER A 77 -16.62 32.14 -19.02
N ILE A 78 -15.66 32.78 -19.68
CA ILE A 78 -15.22 34.13 -19.37
C ILE A 78 -15.76 35.04 -20.47
N MET A 79 -16.68 35.93 -20.11
CA MET A 79 -17.20 36.96 -21.01
C MET A 79 -16.61 38.29 -20.61
N PRO A 80 -15.64 38.85 -21.33
CA PRO A 80 -15.30 40.24 -21.09
C PRO A 80 -16.53 41.09 -21.43
N ASP A 81 -17.06 41.79 -20.43
CA ASP A 81 -17.78 43.02 -20.67
C ASP A 81 -17.00 43.82 -21.75
N ARG A 82 -17.70 44.24 -22.82
CA ARG A 82 -17.15 45.04 -23.93
C ARG A 82 -16.43 46.32 -23.46
N VAL A 83 -16.45 46.64 -22.17
CA VAL A 83 -15.88 47.83 -21.55
C VAL A 83 -14.50 47.60 -20.88
N ALA A 84 -14.12 46.37 -20.47
CA ALA A 84 -12.89 46.13 -19.68
C ALA A 84 -11.70 45.49 -20.43
N GLY A 85 -11.89 45.09 -21.69
CA GLY A 85 -10.88 44.38 -22.48
C GLY A 85 -10.81 42.89 -22.13
N ASP A 86 -10.58 42.05 -23.14
CA ASP A 86 -10.50 40.60 -23.01
C ASP A 86 -9.19 40.14 -22.37
N ILE A 87 -8.95 40.50 -21.09
CA ILE A 87 -7.65 40.28 -20.43
C ILE A 87 -7.33 38.78 -20.33
N MET A 88 -8.29 37.96 -19.90
CA MET A 88 -8.08 36.51 -19.74
C MET A 88 -8.09 35.78 -21.07
N GLY A 89 -8.98 36.09 -22.01
CA GLY A 89 -8.97 35.49 -23.34
C GLY A 89 -7.67 35.82 -24.09
N VAL A 90 -7.21 37.08 -24.03
CA VAL A 90 -5.89 37.46 -24.57
C VAL A 90 -4.76 36.70 -23.89
N MET A 91 -4.78 36.52 -22.57
CA MET A 91 -3.75 35.74 -21.88
C MET A 91 -3.78 34.26 -22.30
N MET A 92 -4.98 33.70 -22.45
CA MET A 92 -5.18 32.27 -22.77
C MET A 92 -4.84 31.91 -24.21
N HIS A 93 -5.15 32.80 -25.16
CA HIS A 93 -4.91 32.60 -26.59
C HIS A 93 -3.57 33.16 -27.08
N ARG A 94 -2.80 33.83 -26.21
CA ARG A 94 -1.44 34.29 -26.51
C ARG A 94 -0.47 33.12 -26.58
N SER A 95 0.30 33.05 -27.67
CA SER A 95 1.41 32.10 -27.83
C SER A 95 2.78 32.71 -27.49
N ASP A 96 2.90 34.04 -27.55
CA ASP A 96 4.10 34.82 -27.23
C ASP A 96 4.35 34.87 -25.71
N GLY A 97 5.52 34.36 -25.28
CA GLY A 97 5.91 34.34 -23.87
C GLY A 97 6.53 35.63 -23.35
N GLY A 98 6.71 36.66 -24.19
CA GLY A 98 7.43 37.88 -23.82
C GLY A 98 8.94 37.63 -23.73
N ALA A 99 9.59 38.04 -22.65
CA ALA A 99 10.96 37.59 -22.39
C ALA A 99 10.99 36.07 -22.18
N GLU A 100 11.84 35.35 -22.94
CA GLU A 100 11.96 33.90 -22.87
C GLU A 100 13.41 33.44 -22.68
N THR A 101 13.56 32.31 -22.01
CA THR A 101 14.84 31.63 -21.80
C THR A 101 14.59 30.14 -21.53
N THR A 102 15.64 29.34 -21.41
CA THR A 102 15.51 27.91 -21.16
C THR A 102 16.20 27.51 -19.86
N LEU A 103 15.59 26.56 -19.15
CA LEU A 103 16.11 26.00 -17.92
C LEU A 103 17.38 25.17 -18.18
N LYS A 104 18.41 25.32 -17.33
CA LYS A 104 19.69 24.57 -17.48
C LYS A 104 19.83 23.37 -16.56
N SER A 105 18.97 23.25 -15.55
CA SER A 105 18.96 22.14 -14.60
C SER A 105 17.55 21.91 -14.07
N SER A 106 17.16 20.65 -13.91
CA SER A 106 15.88 20.29 -13.29
C SER A 106 15.68 20.96 -11.92
N LEU A 107 14.44 21.32 -11.60
CA LEU A 107 14.06 22.00 -10.37
C LEU A 107 13.25 21.08 -9.46
N LEU A 108 13.64 21.01 -8.19
CA LEU A 108 12.82 20.48 -7.11
C LEU A 108 11.80 21.54 -6.66
N ARG A 109 10.74 21.12 -5.96
CA ARG A 109 9.63 22.01 -5.53
C ARG A 109 10.08 23.15 -4.59
N THR A 110 11.23 23.00 -3.94
CA THR A 110 11.80 24.00 -2.99
C THR A 110 13.01 24.76 -3.47
N THR A 111 13.34 24.59 -4.75
CA THR A 111 14.46 25.30 -5.35
C THR A 111 14.31 26.82 -5.17
N SER A 112 15.30 27.46 -4.53
CA SER A 112 15.32 28.89 -4.19
C SER A 112 16.11 29.76 -5.18
N THR A 113 16.77 29.14 -6.16
CA THR A 113 17.50 29.80 -7.25
C THR A 113 17.30 29.03 -8.56
N ILE A 114 16.97 29.72 -9.66
CA ILE A 114 16.69 29.08 -10.95
C ILE A 114 17.76 29.48 -11.96
N THR A 115 18.52 28.51 -12.48
CA THR A 115 19.57 28.73 -13.49
C THR A 115 19.01 28.54 -14.89
N VAL A 116 19.23 29.55 -15.75
CA VAL A 116 18.71 29.63 -17.12
C VAL A 116 19.79 30.01 -18.11
N ALA A 117 19.53 29.86 -19.41
CA ALA A 117 20.47 30.23 -20.46
C ALA A 117 20.84 31.73 -20.45
N SER A 118 19.85 32.60 -20.21
CA SER A 118 20.00 34.06 -20.14
C SER A 118 18.83 34.67 -19.38
N THR A 119 19.05 35.76 -18.65
CA THR A 119 17.98 36.55 -18.01
C THR A 119 17.75 37.89 -18.72
N THR A 120 18.31 38.05 -19.93
CA THR A 120 18.13 39.23 -20.76
C THR A 120 16.65 39.41 -21.11
N GLY A 121 16.14 40.64 -21.10
CA GLY A 121 14.71 40.93 -21.36
C GLY A 121 13.81 40.85 -20.13
N PHE A 122 14.12 40.03 -19.13
CA PHE A 122 13.35 39.97 -17.88
C PHE A 122 13.55 41.23 -17.02
N ALA A 123 12.64 41.53 -16.09
CA ALA A 123 12.82 42.62 -15.12
C ALA A 123 13.94 42.31 -14.09
N ALA A 124 14.40 43.30 -13.33
CA ALA A 124 15.39 43.09 -12.26
C ALA A 124 14.83 42.26 -11.09
N SER A 125 13.53 42.38 -10.86
CA SER A 125 12.71 41.59 -9.92
C SER A 125 11.31 41.51 -10.51
N GLY A 126 10.58 40.42 -10.26
CA GLY A 126 9.24 40.25 -10.80
C GLY A 126 8.74 38.82 -10.72
N GLU A 127 7.90 38.45 -11.68
CA GLU A 127 7.33 37.12 -11.83
C GLU A 127 7.72 36.53 -13.17
N ALA A 128 7.78 35.21 -13.24
CA ALA A 128 7.98 34.46 -14.46
C ALA A 128 7.31 33.09 -14.33
N HIS A 129 7.13 32.44 -15.48
CA HIS A 129 6.39 31.20 -15.63
C HIS A 129 7.30 30.09 -16.14
N ILE A 130 7.05 28.88 -15.68
CA ILE A 130 7.65 27.65 -16.20
C ILE A 130 6.59 26.54 -16.16
N GLY A 131 6.23 26.02 -17.33
CA GLY A 131 5.09 25.14 -17.48
C GLY A 131 3.81 25.74 -16.86
N ASN A 132 3.22 25.02 -15.91
CA ASN A 132 1.97 25.42 -15.25
C ASN A 132 2.19 26.30 -14.00
N GLU A 133 3.44 26.54 -13.61
CA GLU A 133 3.78 27.26 -12.37
C GLU A 133 4.19 28.71 -12.65
N CYS A 134 3.76 29.63 -11.79
CA CYS A 134 4.35 30.97 -11.66
C CYS A 134 5.30 31.00 -10.45
N PHE A 135 6.46 31.65 -10.61
CA PHE A 135 7.37 31.94 -9.51
C PHE A 135 7.71 33.44 -9.46
N GLY A 136 7.89 33.96 -8.24
CA GLY A 136 8.43 35.29 -8.01
C GLY A 136 9.95 35.27 -7.83
N TYR A 137 10.65 36.34 -8.19
CA TYR A 137 12.07 36.51 -7.93
C TYR A 137 12.39 37.96 -7.53
N THR A 138 13.37 38.13 -6.64
CA THR A 138 13.77 39.45 -6.10
C THR A 138 15.06 39.98 -6.73
N GLY A 139 15.79 39.16 -7.47
CA GLY A 139 16.99 39.56 -8.19
C GLY A 139 17.32 38.62 -9.34
N LYS A 140 18.27 39.05 -10.19
CA LYS A 140 18.84 38.21 -11.25
C LYS A 140 20.31 38.52 -11.51
N THR A 141 21.06 37.51 -11.96
CA THR A 141 22.36 37.64 -12.64
C THR A 141 22.16 37.49 -14.15
N SER A 142 23.21 37.44 -14.97
CA SER A 142 23.09 37.17 -16.41
C SER A 142 22.44 35.82 -16.75
N THR A 143 22.47 34.84 -15.83
CA THR A 143 22.06 33.44 -16.08
C THR A 143 21.27 32.81 -14.93
N THR A 144 20.84 33.58 -13.94
CA THR A 144 20.20 33.03 -12.74
C THR A 144 19.16 34.00 -12.16
N PHE A 145 17.99 33.48 -11.80
CA PHE A 145 17.03 34.18 -10.94
C PHE A 145 17.31 33.83 -9.47
N THR A 146 17.35 34.84 -8.60
CA THR A 146 17.70 34.71 -7.18
C THR A 146 16.58 35.19 -6.26
N GLY A 147 16.55 34.66 -5.04
CA GLY A 147 15.49 34.94 -4.07
C GLY A 147 14.12 34.52 -4.62
N VAL A 148 14.07 33.30 -5.17
CA VAL A 148 12.90 32.74 -5.83
C VAL A 148 11.86 32.31 -4.81
N THR A 149 10.61 32.69 -5.05
CA THR A 149 9.42 32.18 -4.36
C THR A 149 8.60 31.34 -5.33
N ARG A 150 8.51 30.04 -5.07
CA ARG A 150 7.81 29.05 -5.91
C ARG A 150 6.29 29.05 -5.67
N GLY A 151 5.53 28.48 -6.62
CA GLY A 151 4.10 28.25 -6.47
C GLY A 151 3.24 29.51 -6.33
N LYS A 152 3.65 30.64 -6.91
CA LYS A 152 2.86 31.88 -6.80
C LYS A 152 1.51 31.69 -7.50
N TYR A 153 0.44 32.18 -6.86
CA TYR A 153 -0.95 31.98 -7.30
C TYR A 153 -1.36 30.50 -7.41
N ALA A 154 -0.85 29.64 -6.54
CA ALA A 154 -1.34 28.27 -6.42
C ALA A 154 -2.70 28.26 -5.68
N PRO A 155 -3.79 27.73 -6.27
CA PRO A 155 -5.13 27.75 -5.68
C PRO A 155 -5.21 26.99 -4.35
N PHE A 156 -4.38 25.95 -4.22
CA PHE A 156 -4.33 25.06 -3.07
C PHE A 156 -2.97 25.15 -2.37
N ALA A 157 -2.99 25.13 -1.05
CA ALA A 157 -1.79 25.07 -0.23
C ALA A 157 -1.13 23.68 -0.33
N ALA A 158 0.19 23.67 -0.20
CA ALA A 158 0.92 22.41 -0.15
C ALA A 158 0.69 21.67 1.17
N GLY A 159 0.29 22.35 2.27
CA GLY A 159 0.04 21.77 3.62
C GLY A 159 -0.36 22.79 4.68
N SER A 160 0.43 23.85 4.90
CA SER A 160 -0.05 25.02 5.67
C SER A 160 -0.34 26.16 4.70
N THR A 161 -1.24 27.09 5.07
CA THR A 161 -1.56 28.29 4.27
C THR A 161 -0.34 29.17 3.97
N ALA A 162 0.75 29.02 4.74
CA ALA A 162 2.01 29.73 4.49
C ALA A 162 2.81 29.15 3.31
N ASN A 163 2.62 27.88 2.95
CA ASN A 163 3.42 27.27 1.88
C ASN A 163 2.59 26.84 0.67
N ARG A 164 3.00 27.42 -0.46
CA ARG A 164 2.31 27.34 -1.75
C ARG A 164 2.69 26.06 -2.47
N PHE A 165 1.73 25.48 -3.18
CA PHE A 165 2.00 24.33 -4.03
C PHE A 165 2.87 24.72 -5.23
N ALA A 166 3.99 24.02 -5.40
CA ALA A 166 4.97 24.24 -6.47
C ALA A 166 5.24 22.95 -7.22
N HIS A 167 5.67 23.01 -8.48
CA HIS A 167 5.88 21.84 -9.33
C HIS A 167 7.35 21.41 -9.40
N LEU A 168 7.54 20.15 -9.77
CA LEU A 168 8.85 19.66 -10.20
C LEU A 168 8.99 19.94 -11.71
N HIS A 169 10.13 20.48 -12.14
CA HIS A 169 10.41 20.75 -13.56
C HIS A 169 11.63 19.98 -13.99
N ARG A 170 11.50 19.10 -14.99
CA ARG A 170 12.63 18.28 -15.47
C ARG A 170 13.17 18.83 -16.79
N VAL A 171 14.49 18.88 -16.93
CA VAL A 171 15.15 19.03 -18.23
C VAL A 171 15.23 17.65 -18.87
N GLY A 172 14.45 17.42 -19.95
CA GLY A 172 14.41 16.13 -20.63
C GLY A 172 15.64 15.91 -21.52
N ASN A 173 15.98 14.64 -21.81
CA ASN A 173 17.00 14.28 -22.80
C ASN A 173 16.40 13.32 -23.83
N THR A 174 16.59 13.62 -25.12
CA THR A 174 15.99 12.84 -26.23
C THR A 174 16.78 11.58 -26.61
N GLY A 175 17.85 11.23 -25.89
CA GLY A 175 18.74 10.13 -26.28
C GLY A 175 19.61 10.45 -27.51
N ALA A 176 19.31 11.54 -28.25
CA ALA A 176 20.11 12.09 -29.34
C ALA A 176 21.03 13.25 -28.88
N ALA A 177 21.35 13.32 -27.59
CA ALA A 177 22.10 14.41 -26.94
C ALA A 177 21.49 15.82 -27.07
N GLN A 178 20.22 15.93 -27.51
CA GLN A 178 19.47 17.19 -27.45
C GLN A 178 18.65 17.23 -26.16
N ALA A 179 18.92 18.24 -25.33
CA ALA A 179 18.12 18.54 -24.16
C ALA A 179 16.80 19.19 -24.59
N LEU A 180 15.68 18.68 -24.07
CA LEU A 180 14.38 19.33 -24.13
C LEU A 180 14.23 20.17 -22.87
N GLU A 181 14.82 21.36 -22.93
CA GLU A 181 14.82 22.32 -21.83
C GLU A 181 13.44 22.98 -21.69
N PRO A 182 12.80 22.97 -20.51
CA PRO A 182 11.61 23.77 -20.25
C PRO A 182 11.86 25.24 -20.52
N VAL A 183 10.90 25.88 -21.18
CA VAL A 183 10.92 27.33 -21.40
C VAL A 183 10.50 28.03 -20.11
N VAL A 184 11.31 29.02 -19.72
CA VAL A 184 10.96 30.02 -18.71
C VAL A 184 10.57 31.29 -19.45
N SER A 185 9.36 31.79 -19.19
CA SER A 185 8.76 32.91 -19.92
C SER A 185 8.19 33.96 -18.98
N GLU A 186 8.10 35.21 -19.42
CA GLU A 186 7.42 36.28 -18.69
C GLU A 186 5.92 35.98 -18.54
N TYR A 187 5.27 35.58 -19.64
CA TYR A 187 3.85 35.25 -19.69
C TYR A 187 3.61 33.72 -19.72
N PRO A 188 2.44 33.24 -19.25
CA PRO A 188 2.09 31.83 -19.35
C PRO A 188 1.90 31.41 -20.82
N ARG A 189 2.40 30.21 -21.16
CA ARG A 189 2.31 29.65 -22.53
C ARG A 189 1.47 28.39 -22.62
N THR A 190 1.33 27.68 -21.51
CA THR A 190 0.61 26.41 -21.42
C THR A 190 -0.50 26.52 -20.39
N TRP A 191 -1.65 25.93 -20.72
CA TRP A 191 -2.87 26.00 -19.91
C TRP A 191 -3.32 24.63 -19.39
N ALA A 192 -3.25 23.61 -20.24
CA ALA A 192 -3.63 22.25 -19.85
C ALA A 192 -2.79 21.74 -18.66
N GLY A 193 -3.46 21.14 -17.69
CA GLY A 193 -2.88 20.59 -16.46
C GLY A 193 -2.68 21.59 -15.31
N ARG A 194 -3.04 22.88 -15.46
CA ARG A 194 -3.04 23.85 -14.35
C ARG A 194 -4.12 23.51 -13.34
N TRP A 195 -3.81 23.58 -12.05
CA TRP A 195 -4.81 23.40 -11.00
C TRP A 195 -5.87 24.50 -11.03
N VAL A 196 -7.12 24.11 -10.79
CA VAL A 196 -8.28 24.99 -10.68
C VAL A 196 -9.06 24.62 -9.43
N GLY A 197 -9.42 25.63 -8.64
CA GLY A 197 -10.39 25.49 -7.57
C GLY A 197 -11.56 26.45 -7.76
N VAL A 198 -12.75 26.00 -7.41
CA VAL A 198 -13.98 26.81 -7.42
C VAL A 198 -14.53 26.87 -6.00
N TRP A 199 -14.60 28.08 -5.46
CA TRP A 199 -15.14 28.35 -4.13
C TRP A 199 -16.50 29.03 -4.22
N LEU A 200 -17.40 28.57 -3.38
CA LEU A 200 -18.69 29.19 -3.12
C LEU A 200 -18.59 30.08 -1.88
N HIS A 201 -18.87 31.35 -2.08
CA HIS A 201 -18.94 32.36 -1.03
C HIS A 201 -20.39 32.76 -0.79
N VAL A 202 -20.69 33.17 0.44
CA VAL A 202 -21.98 33.78 0.80
C VAL A 202 -21.82 35.28 0.77
N ASP A 203 -22.77 35.96 0.14
CA ASP A 203 -22.92 37.41 0.31
C ASP A 203 -23.57 37.68 1.67
N GLU A 204 -22.79 38.18 2.63
CA GLU A 204 -23.26 38.53 3.98
C GLU A 204 -24.10 39.82 3.99
N GLY A 205 -24.32 40.43 2.82
CA GLY A 205 -25.07 41.67 2.62
C GLY A 205 -24.17 42.83 2.22
N GLY A 206 -24.69 43.72 1.36
CA GLY A 206 -23.94 44.88 0.88
C GLY A 206 -22.81 44.54 -0.10
N GLY A 207 -22.76 43.32 -0.66
CA GLY A 207 -21.72 42.87 -1.57
C GLY A 207 -20.43 42.45 -0.84
N VAL A 208 -20.53 42.06 0.42
CA VAL A 208 -19.41 41.56 1.23
C VAL A 208 -19.45 40.04 1.24
N LEU A 209 -18.36 39.42 0.79
CA LEU A 209 -18.21 37.96 0.84
C LEU A 209 -17.52 37.52 2.13
N ASN A 210 -17.89 36.35 2.64
CA ASN A 210 -17.13 35.68 3.69
C ASN A 210 -15.69 35.34 3.21
N VAL A 211 -14.75 35.21 4.16
CA VAL A 211 -13.34 34.92 3.85
C VAL A 211 -13.16 33.53 3.22
N LYS A 212 -12.05 33.30 2.47
CA LYS A 212 -11.74 31.98 1.85
C LYS A 212 -11.87 30.82 2.85
N ALA A 213 -11.41 30.99 4.09
CA ALA A 213 -11.47 29.95 5.11
C ALA A 213 -12.90 29.55 5.51
N ASP A 214 -13.88 30.44 5.33
CA ASP A 214 -15.30 30.19 5.60
C ASP A 214 -16.07 29.79 4.32
N ALA A 215 -15.42 29.88 3.15
CA ALA A 215 -15.98 29.52 1.86
C ALA A 215 -16.00 27.99 1.66
N GLN A 216 -16.85 27.52 0.75
CA GLN A 216 -16.93 26.09 0.42
C GLN A 216 -16.24 25.82 -0.91
N CYS A 217 -15.14 25.06 -0.92
CA CYS A 217 -14.59 24.52 -2.16
C CYS A 217 -15.50 23.42 -2.71
N ILE A 218 -16.16 23.70 -3.84
CA ILE A 218 -17.15 22.79 -4.46
C ILE A 218 -16.54 21.95 -5.60
N PHE A 219 -15.39 22.35 -6.11
CA PHE A 219 -14.71 21.66 -7.21
C PHE A 219 -13.19 21.88 -7.10
N ALA A 220 -12.44 20.81 -7.27
CA ALA A 220 -10.99 20.84 -7.48
C ALA A 220 -10.63 19.97 -8.68
N GLY A 221 -9.75 20.48 -9.54
CA GLY A 221 -9.42 19.81 -10.77
C GLY A 221 -8.31 20.49 -11.54
N ARG A 222 -8.18 20.15 -12.82
CA ARG A 222 -7.16 20.72 -13.71
C ARG A 222 -7.76 21.12 -15.04
N ILE A 223 -7.18 22.11 -15.71
CA ILE A 223 -7.62 22.50 -17.05
C ILE A 223 -7.35 21.35 -18.02
N ALA A 224 -8.38 20.90 -18.72
CA ALA A 224 -8.27 19.91 -19.79
C ALA A 224 -8.22 20.59 -21.17
N GLU A 225 -9.03 21.64 -21.37
CA GLU A 225 -9.17 22.32 -22.66
C GLU A 225 -9.46 23.82 -22.44
N VAL A 226 -8.94 24.65 -23.36
CA VAL A 226 -9.33 26.05 -23.51
C VAL A 226 -9.74 26.28 -24.97
N ARG A 227 -10.88 26.95 -25.18
CA ARG A 227 -11.42 27.24 -26.52
C ARG A 227 -12.26 28.52 -26.51
N ASP A 228 -12.45 29.12 -27.67
CA ASP A 228 -13.49 30.14 -27.85
C ASP A 228 -14.83 29.49 -28.17
N ASP A 229 -15.90 30.01 -27.57
CA ASP A 229 -17.26 29.71 -27.96
C ASP A 229 -17.63 30.51 -29.21
N SER A 230 -17.91 29.81 -30.31
CA SER A 230 -18.27 30.41 -31.59
C SER A 230 -19.57 31.23 -31.57
N GLU A 231 -20.48 30.94 -30.64
CA GLU A 231 -21.78 31.62 -30.57
C GLU A 231 -21.70 32.91 -29.75
N THR A 232 -20.91 32.90 -28.68
CA THR A 232 -20.92 33.95 -27.67
C THR A 232 -19.63 34.77 -27.62
N GLY A 233 -18.54 34.25 -28.21
CA GLY A 233 -17.21 34.83 -28.17
C GLY A 233 -16.53 34.74 -26.80
N ALA A 234 -17.09 33.95 -25.87
CA ALA A 234 -16.50 33.74 -24.56
C ALA A 234 -15.34 32.74 -24.65
N THR A 235 -14.26 32.98 -23.89
CA THR A 235 -13.24 31.95 -23.68
C THR A 235 -13.74 30.94 -22.66
N VAL A 236 -13.82 29.67 -23.05
CA VAL A 236 -14.32 28.55 -22.26
C VAL A 236 -13.17 27.67 -21.80
N VAL A 237 -13.07 27.49 -20.49
CA VAL A 237 -12.11 26.61 -19.81
C VAL A 237 -12.86 25.39 -19.32
N THR A 238 -12.55 24.22 -19.88
CA THR A 238 -13.09 22.94 -19.41
C THR A 238 -12.08 22.30 -18.45
N CYS A 239 -12.55 21.89 -17.27
CA CYS A 239 -11.72 21.27 -16.25
C CYS A 239 -12.04 19.77 -16.09
N GLU A 240 -11.00 18.95 -15.94
CA GLU A 240 -11.11 17.58 -15.45
C GLU A 240 -11.10 17.57 -13.91
N HIS A 241 -11.88 16.70 -13.29
CA HIS A 241 -11.98 16.62 -11.84
C HIS A 241 -10.77 15.90 -11.22
N VAL A 242 -10.40 16.23 -9.98
CA VAL A 242 -9.25 15.60 -9.29
C VAL A 242 -9.37 14.07 -9.14
N LEU A 243 -10.60 13.54 -9.03
CA LEU A 243 -10.84 12.08 -9.00
C LEU A 243 -10.49 11.40 -10.33
N ASP A 244 -10.81 12.05 -11.46
CA ASP A 244 -10.46 11.53 -12.79
C ASP A 244 -8.94 11.57 -13.00
N TYR A 245 -8.30 12.65 -12.53
CA TYR A 245 -6.84 12.72 -12.47
C TYR A 245 -6.24 11.56 -11.66
N VAL A 246 -6.82 11.26 -10.50
CA VAL A 246 -6.31 10.20 -9.61
C VAL A 246 -6.35 8.86 -10.31
N LYS A 247 -7.47 8.54 -10.95
CA LYS A 247 -7.70 7.27 -11.62
C LYS A 247 -6.70 7.03 -12.75
N ASP A 248 -6.45 8.06 -13.56
CA ASP A 248 -5.68 7.95 -14.81
C ASP A 248 -4.17 8.21 -14.63
N TYR A 249 -3.74 8.63 -13.42
CA TYR A 249 -2.32 8.86 -13.16
C TYR A 249 -1.51 7.58 -13.32
N THR A 250 -0.43 7.67 -14.10
CA THR A 250 0.49 6.55 -14.37
C THR A 250 1.79 6.72 -13.60
N LEU A 251 2.06 5.79 -12.69
CA LEU A 251 3.35 5.68 -11.99
C LEU A 251 4.41 5.11 -12.94
N LEU A 252 5.69 5.46 -12.72
CA LEU A 252 6.83 5.03 -13.54
C LEU A 252 6.72 5.42 -15.02
N ARG A 253 6.09 6.55 -15.34
CA ARG A 253 5.97 7.03 -16.74
C ARG A 253 7.33 7.28 -17.39
N ASP A 254 8.30 7.76 -16.61
CA ASP A 254 9.67 8.06 -17.06
C ASP A 254 10.68 7.02 -16.53
N GLN A 255 10.28 5.75 -16.53
CA GLN A 255 11.05 4.63 -15.97
C GLN A 255 12.46 4.54 -16.57
N TRP A 256 13.47 4.54 -15.70
CA TRP A 256 14.85 4.28 -16.07
C TRP A 256 15.03 2.85 -16.61
N ARG A 257 15.65 2.75 -17.79
CA ARG A 257 16.02 1.48 -18.40
C ARG A 257 17.28 1.65 -19.25
N ALA A 258 18.05 0.58 -19.38
CA ALA A 258 19.28 0.55 -20.17
C ALA A 258 19.52 -0.84 -20.76
N GLU A 259 20.51 -0.93 -21.62
CA GLU A 259 21.02 -2.18 -22.19
C GLU A 259 22.45 -2.42 -21.71
N ALA A 260 22.86 -3.68 -21.58
CA ALA A 260 24.23 -4.01 -21.19
C ALA A 260 25.18 -3.75 -22.36
N ALA A 261 26.29 -3.06 -22.11
CA ALA A 261 27.36 -2.98 -23.08
C ALA A 261 27.85 -4.38 -23.49
N GLU A 262 28.01 -4.61 -24.79
CA GLU A 262 28.57 -5.86 -25.30
C GLU A 262 30.04 -6.03 -24.89
N GLY A 263 30.48 -7.28 -24.81
CA GLY A 263 31.86 -7.64 -24.51
C GLY A 263 32.13 -8.06 -23.07
N VAL A 264 33.41 -8.07 -22.73
CA VAL A 264 33.98 -8.39 -21.42
C VAL A 264 34.89 -7.26 -20.96
N TYR A 265 34.83 -6.94 -19.68
CA TYR A 265 35.75 -5.98 -19.07
C TYR A 265 37.06 -6.68 -18.69
N LEU A 266 38.19 -6.14 -19.13
CA LEU A 266 39.53 -6.59 -18.79
C LEU A 266 40.16 -5.63 -17.78
N PHE A 267 40.64 -6.17 -16.66
CA PHE A 267 41.16 -5.38 -15.55
C PHE A 267 42.66 -5.16 -15.67
N GLU A 268 43.14 -4.03 -15.17
CA GLU A 268 44.58 -3.81 -15.02
C GLU A 268 45.22 -4.94 -14.19
N GLY A 269 46.31 -5.51 -14.69
CA GLY A 269 46.98 -6.67 -14.10
C GLY A 269 46.49 -8.03 -14.63
N ASP A 270 45.42 -8.10 -15.41
CA ASP A 270 45.05 -9.34 -16.10
C ASP A 270 46.17 -9.76 -17.06
N THR A 271 46.59 -11.03 -16.97
CA THR A 271 47.66 -11.58 -17.82
C THR A 271 47.22 -12.84 -18.54
N SER A 272 47.63 -13.01 -19.80
CA SER A 272 47.54 -14.30 -20.52
C SER A 272 48.92 -14.76 -20.96
N ILE A 273 49.19 -16.06 -20.89
CA ILE A 273 50.50 -16.64 -21.18
C ILE A 273 50.37 -17.66 -22.31
N TRP A 274 51.38 -17.74 -23.17
CA TRP A 274 51.44 -18.71 -24.24
C TRP A 274 52.85 -19.29 -24.39
N LEU A 275 52.96 -20.61 -24.47
CA LEU A 275 54.21 -21.30 -24.74
C LEU A 275 53.99 -22.50 -25.66
N ASP A 276 55.01 -22.84 -26.43
CA ASP A 276 54.98 -23.99 -27.33
C ASP A 276 56.29 -24.77 -27.37
N PHE A 277 56.17 -26.05 -27.70
CA PHE A 277 57.25 -27.02 -27.70
C PHE A 277 57.27 -27.74 -29.03
N ASN A 278 58.43 -27.76 -29.68
CA ASN A 278 58.58 -28.34 -31.01
C ASN A 278 59.12 -29.79 -31.03
N GLY A 279 59.27 -30.41 -29.87
CA GLY A 279 59.91 -31.73 -29.72
C GLY A 279 61.33 -31.66 -29.16
N THR A 280 61.93 -30.46 -29.12
CA THR A 280 63.31 -30.26 -28.63
C THR A 280 63.44 -29.05 -27.71
N THR A 281 62.83 -27.92 -28.07
CA THR A 281 62.91 -26.67 -27.31
C THR A 281 61.53 -26.15 -26.98
N THR A 282 61.38 -25.57 -25.79
CA THR A 282 60.20 -24.79 -25.41
C THR A 282 60.48 -23.32 -25.62
N LYS A 283 59.51 -22.63 -26.19
CA LYS A 283 59.52 -21.19 -26.41
C LYS A 283 58.33 -20.56 -25.70
N THR A 284 58.52 -19.35 -25.19
CA THR A 284 57.52 -18.64 -24.38
C THR A 284 57.33 -17.24 -24.94
N ALA A 285 56.09 -16.91 -25.27
CA ALA A 285 55.69 -15.56 -25.66
C ALA A 285 55.85 -14.60 -24.48
N ASN A 286 56.07 -13.32 -24.78
CA ASN A 286 55.84 -12.29 -23.76
C ASN A 286 54.38 -12.38 -23.29
N PRO A 287 54.10 -12.36 -21.97
CA PRO A 287 52.73 -12.38 -21.47
C PRO A 287 51.92 -11.21 -22.05
N LEU A 288 50.69 -11.48 -22.45
CA LEU A 288 49.72 -10.46 -22.80
C LEU A 288 49.24 -9.80 -21.51
N VAL A 289 49.62 -8.54 -21.28
CA VAL A 289 49.33 -7.83 -20.03
C VAL A 289 48.36 -6.68 -20.28
N VAL A 290 47.33 -6.60 -19.45
CA VAL A 290 46.43 -5.46 -19.39
C VAL A 290 47.04 -4.43 -18.43
N LYS A 291 47.41 -3.25 -18.93
CA LYS A 291 48.08 -2.19 -18.15
C LYS A 291 47.70 -0.81 -18.65
N SER A 292 47.62 0.16 -17.74
CA SER A 292 47.41 1.56 -18.14
C SER A 292 48.62 2.09 -18.92
N GLY A 293 48.38 2.80 -20.03
CA GLY A 293 49.44 3.31 -20.91
C GLY A 293 50.10 2.22 -21.77
N ALA A 294 49.32 1.23 -22.20
CA ALA A 294 49.73 0.16 -23.09
C ALA A 294 50.28 0.72 -24.42
N ASN A 295 51.43 0.21 -24.84
CA ASN A 295 52.03 0.58 -26.12
C ASN A 295 51.41 -0.25 -27.26
N PRO A 296 50.63 0.36 -28.17
CA PRO A 296 49.96 -0.39 -29.23
C PRO A 296 50.94 -1.07 -30.21
N SER A 297 52.20 -0.62 -30.28
CA SER A 297 53.22 -1.13 -31.19
C SER A 297 53.85 -2.46 -30.75
N VAL A 298 53.72 -2.87 -29.48
CA VAL A 298 54.41 -4.08 -28.99
C VAL A 298 53.56 -5.34 -29.00
N GLY A 299 52.24 -5.25 -29.24
CA GLY A 299 51.37 -6.41 -29.47
C GLY A 299 50.94 -7.21 -28.24
N TYR A 300 51.76 -7.23 -27.18
CA TYR A 300 51.51 -7.94 -25.91
C TYR A 300 51.00 -7.02 -24.77
N GLU A 301 50.64 -5.77 -25.07
CA GLU A 301 50.04 -4.84 -24.11
C GLU A 301 48.65 -4.39 -24.58
N ILE A 302 47.71 -4.26 -23.63
CA ILE A 302 46.32 -3.83 -23.87
C ILE A 302 45.91 -2.84 -22.76
N GLU A 303 45.14 -1.81 -23.10
CA GLU A 303 44.55 -0.90 -22.12
C GLU A 303 43.42 -1.60 -21.32
N PRO A 304 43.24 -1.30 -20.02
CA PRO A 304 42.06 -1.73 -19.28
C PRO A 304 40.79 -1.17 -19.94
N GLY A 305 39.75 -2.00 -20.06
CA GLY A 305 38.52 -1.59 -20.74
C GLY A 305 37.61 -2.75 -21.15
N ARG A 306 36.49 -2.41 -21.79
CA ARG A 306 35.51 -3.38 -22.29
C ARG A 306 35.75 -3.67 -23.77
N TYR A 307 35.86 -4.96 -24.10
CA TYR A 307 36.18 -5.46 -25.44
C TYR A 307 35.14 -6.48 -25.89
N SER A 308 34.62 -6.31 -27.11
CA SER A 308 33.72 -7.26 -27.76
C SER A 308 34.42 -8.58 -28.06
N LEU A 309 33.63 -9.63 -28.35
CA LEU A 309 34.14 -10.95 -28.71
C LEU A 309 35.12 -10.90 -29.91
N HIS A 310 34.83 -10.05 -30.89
CA HIS A 310 35.66 -9.90 -32.09
C HIS A 310 36.97 -9.17 -31.77
N GLU A 311 36.91 -8.09 -31.00
CA GLU A 311 38.10 -7.35 -30.57
C GLU A 311 39.04 -8.23 -29.74
N VAL A 312 38.49 -9.08 -28.86
CA VAL A 312 39.29 -10.04 -28.09
C VAL A 312 40.00 -11.05 -29.01
N ALA A 313 39.31 -11.58 -30.03
CA ALA A 313 39.95 -12.49 -30.98
C ALA A 313 41.05 -11.78 -31.79
N ASP A 314 40.81 -10.55 -32.23
CA ASP A 314 41.79 -9.74 -32.96
C ASP A 314 43.02 -9.40 -32.12
N ILE A 315 42.82 -9.10 -30.83
CA ILE A 315 43.89 -8.89 -29.86
C ILE A 315 44.76 -10.14 -29.73
N LEU A 316 44.16 -11.32 -29.53
CA LEU A 316 44.91 -12.58 -29.41
C LEU A 316 45.68 -12.92 -30.69
N ASN A 317 45.05 -12.75 -31.85
CA ASN A 317 45.67 -12.99 -33.15
C ASN A 317 46.85 -12.04 -33.41
N ARG A 318 46.69 -10.75 -33.09
CA ARG A 318 47.75 -9.75 -33.22
C ARG A 318 48.93 -10.05 -32.30
N TRP A 319 48.66 -10.41 -31.04
CA TRP A 319 49.70 -10.78 -30.07
C TRP A 319 50.53 -11.96 -30.57
N LEU A 320 49.88 -13.09 -30.88
CA LEU A 320 50.59 -14.31 -31.26
C LEU A 320 51.33 -14.17 -32.61
N ALA A 321 50.78 -13.40 -33.56
CA ALA A 321 51.46 -13.11 -34.83
C ALA A 321 52.76 -12.28 -34.64
N LEU A 322 52.74 -11.30 -33.74
CA LEU A 322 53.91 -10.48 -33.42
C LEU A 322 54.96 -11.30 -32.65
N GLU A 323 54.55 -12.14 -31.71
CA GLU A 323 55.46 -13.04 -30.98
C GLU A 323 56.11 -14.08 -31.90
N LYS A 324 55.36 -14.58 -32.89
CA LYS A 324 55.88 -15.44 -33.95
C LYS A 324 56.90 -14.72 -34.82
N SER A 325 56.60 -13.48 -35.23
CA SER A 325 57.51 -12.64 -36.03
C SER A 325 58.80 -12.33 -35.26
N ALA A 326 58.69 -12.15 -33.94
CA ALA A 326 59.82 -11.99 -33.02
C ALA A 326 60.53 -13.32 -32.66
N SER A 327 60.13 -14.45 -33.26
CA SER A 327 60.69 -15.79 -33.02
C SER A 327 60.58 -16.29 -31.57
N ARG A 328 59.62 -15.78 -30.78
CA ARG A 328 59.39 -16.19 -29.37
C ARG A 328 58.43 -17.35 -29.19
N ILE A 329 57.79 -17.80 -30.27
CA ILE A 329 57.02 -19.05 -30.36
C ILE A 329 57.36 -19.79 -31.67
N HIS A 330 57.12 -21.10 -31.71
CA HIS A 330 57.41 -21.96 -32.84
C HIS A 330 56.30 -21.99 -33.89
N TYR A 331 55.03 -21.89 -33.50
CA TYR A 331 53.88 -22.18 -34.36
C TYR A 331 52.95 -20.98 -34.57
N ASP A 332 52.09 -21.09 -35.58
CA ASP A 332 51.04 -20.11 -35.86
C ASP A 332 49.73 -20.54 -35.20
N TYR A 333 49.00 -19.54 -34.68
CA TYR A 333 47.78 -19.71 -33.92
C TYR A 333 46.75 -18.68 -34.38
N VAL A 334 45.53 -19.14 -34.65
CA VAL A 334 44.43 -18.27 -35.11
C VAL A 334 43.17 -18.57 -34.30
N PHE A 335 42.71 -17.57 -33.56
CA PHE A 335 41.40 -17.56 -32.92
C PHE A 335 40.36 -17.03 -33.90
N LYS A 336 39.25 -17.76 -34.04
CA LYS A 336 38.05 -17.28 -34.73
C LYS A 336 36.96 -17.09 -33.69
N PRO A 337 36.37 -15.89 -33.61
CA PRO A 337 35.39 -15.58 -32.59
C PRO A 337 34.14 -16.47 -32.73
N ILE A 338 33.70 -16.74 -33.96
CA ILE A 338 32.48 -17.52 -34.24
C ILE A 338 32.70 -18.43 -35.44
N VAL A 339 32.33 -19.70 -35.27
CA VAL A 339 32.20 -20.72 -36.31
C VAL A 339 30.99 -21.61 -36.01
N GLU A 340 30.38 -22.18 -37.04
CA GLU A 340 29.36 -23.22 -36.85
C GLU A 340 30.02 -24.59 -36.62
N TYR A 341 29.59 -25.29 -35.58
CA TYR A 341 30.05 -26.63 -35.25
C TYR A 341 28.92 -27.43 -34.60
N ASN A 342 28.57 -28.58 -35.17
CA ASN A 342 27.48 -29.46 -34.70
C ASN A 342 26.13 -28.73 -34.47
N GLY A 343 25.82 -27.73 -35.30
CA GLY A 343 24.57 -26.96 -35.20
C GLY A 343 24.58 -25.83 -34.15
N GLU A 344 25.72 -25.58 -33.50
CA GLU A 344 25.88 -24.51 -32.52
C GLU A 344 26.98 -23.52 -32.94
N LYS A 345 26.88 -22.28 -32.45
CA LYS A 345 27.95 -21.28 -32.61
C LYS A 345 29.03 -21.55 -31.57
N ARG A 346 30.29 -21.66 -32.00
CA ARG A 346 31.46 -21.88 -31.13
C ARG A 346 32.56 -20.89 -31.48
N SER A 347 33.39 -20.51 -30.51
CA SER A 347 34.72 -19.99 -30.87
C SER A 347 35.61 -21.17 -31.22
N ASN A 348 36.57 -20.96 -32.11
CA ASN A 348 37.60 -21.96 -32.32
C ASN A 348 38.98 -21.34 -32.37
N PHE A 349 39.95 -22.20 -32.09
CA PHE A 349 41.35 -21.88 -32.16
C PHE A 349 42.01 -22.92 -33.08
N VAL A 350 42.74 -22.43 -34.06
CA VAL A 350 43.45 -23.22 -35.05
C VAL A 350 44.94 -23.12 -34.77
N TRP A 351 45.56 -24.26 -34.53
CA TRP A 351 47.00 -24.43 -34.37
C TRP A 351 47.61 -25.02 -35.63
N TYR A 352 48.59 -24.34 -36.21
CA TYR A 352 49.37 -24.84 -37.33
C TYR A 352 50.70 -25.42 -36.85
N CYS A 353 50.80 -26.75 -36.79
CA CYS A 353 51.97 -27.41 -36.23
C CYS A 353 53.14 -27.60 -37.24
N GLY A 354 53.00 -27.13 -38.49
CA GLY A 354 54.04 -27.24 -39.53
C GLY A 354 54.37 -28.68 -39.98
N SER A 355 55.48 -28.88 -40.69
CA SER A 355 55.95 -30.18 -41.22
C SER A 355 57.30 -30.60 -40.58
N GLY A 356 57.38 -31.80 -39.98
CA GLY A 356 58.55 -32.25 -39.21
C GLY A 356 58.24 -33.42 -38.28
N SER A 357 59.26 -34.11 -37.76
CA SER A 357 59.15 -35.32 -36.93
C SER A 357 59.45 -35.05 -35.45
N GLY A 358 58.48 -35.26 -34.55
CA GLY A 358 58.63 -35.07 -33.11
C GLY A 358 57.31 -34.73 -32.40
N SER A 359 57.28 -34.85 -31.06
CA SER A 359 56.13 -34.45 -30.25
C SER A 359 56.02 -32.94 -30.20
N ARG A 360 54.86 -32.40 -30.55
CA ARG A 360 54.60 -30.97 -30.56
C ARG A 360 53.57 -30.68 -29.52
N ALA A 361 53.76 -29.63 -28.75
CA ALA A 361 52.80 -29.24 -27.75
C ALA A 361 52.66 -27.72 -27.67
N PHE A 362 51.53 -27.28 -27.14
CA PHE A 362 51.34 -25.91 -26.70
C PHE A 362 50.60 -25.90 -25.37
N THR A 363 50.84 -24.85 -24.60
CA THR A 363 50.09 -24.51 -23.40
C THR A 363 49.79 -23.02 -23.43
N GLY A 364 48.49 -22.71 -23.49
CA GLY A 364 47.94 -21.37 -23.32
C GLY A 364 47.24 -21.26 -21.97
N ALA A 365 47.46 -20.16 -21.26
CA ALA A 365 46.72 -19.81 -20.07
C ALA A 365 46.09 -18.44 -20.29
N LEU A 366 44.81 -18.43 -20.66
CA LEU A 366 44.05 -17.20 -20.89
C LEU A 366 43.53 -16.66 -19.56
N CYS A 367 43.55 -15.34 -19.39
CA CYS A 367 42.90 -14.71 -18.24
C CYS A 367 41.38 -14.99 -18.23
N SER A 368 40.75 -14.79 -17.08
CA SER A 368 39.34 -15.15 -16.87
C SER A 368 38.38 -14.53 -17.87
N GLY A 369 38.54 -13.24 -18.12
CA GLY A 369 37.66 -12.53 -19.04
C GLY A 369 37.74 -13.08 -20.45
N ILE A 370 38.95 -13.25 -20.97
CA ILE A 370 39.21 -13.73 -22.34
C ILE A 370 38.77 -15.18 -22.53
N GLY A 371 39.12 -16.07 -21.60
CA GLY A 371 38.69 -17.47 -21.67
C GLY A 371 37.17 -17.62 -21.65
N LYS A 372 36.50 -16.87 -20.78
CA LYS A 372 35.04 -16.87 -20.64
C LYS A 372 34.34 -16.34 -21.88
N ILE A 373 34.72 -15.17 -22.41
CA ILE A 373 34.01 -14.58 -23.57
C ILE A 373 34.06 -15.49 -24.80
N LEU A 374 35.17 -16.20 -25.00
CA LEU A 374 35.35 -17.19 -26.07
C LEU A 374 34.64 -18.54 -25.80
N GLY A 375 34.03 -18.72 -24.63
CA GLY A 375 33.26 -19.94 -24.30
C GLY A 375 34.11 -21.14 -23.87
N TYR A 376 35.38 -20.94 -23.47
CA TYR A 376 36.24 -22.01 -22.96
C TYR A 376 36.08 -22.16 -21.43
N ARG A 377 35.93 -23.40 -20.93
CA ARG A 377 35.65 -23.68 -19.52
C ARG A 377 36.87 -23.56 -18.61
N TYR A 378 36.62 -23.23 -17.35
CA TYR A 378 37.60 -23.21 -16.27
C TYR A 378 37.88 -24.62 -15.74
N GLY A 379 39.15 -24.92 -15.43
CA GLY A 379 39.50 -26.04 -14.55
C GLY A 379 39.24 -25.65 -13.09
N ALA A 380 38.60 -26.52 -12.31
CA ALA A 380 38.31 -26.26 -10.89
C ALA A 380 39.58 -25.86 -10.13
N GLY A 381 39.56 -24.69 -9.45
CA GLY A 381 40.66 -24.19 -8.61
C GLY A 381 41.78 -23.43 -9.34
N THR A 382 41.64 -23.10 -10.63
CA THR A 382 42.66 -22.35 -11.40
C THR A 382 42.20 -20.92 -11.71
N GLN A 383 43.12 -19.94 -11.79
CA GLN A 383 42.82 -18.54 -12.15
C GLN A 383 42.81 -18.29 -13.68
N PHE A 384 43.18 -19.29 -14.48
CA PHE A 384 43.30 -19.19 -15.94
C PHE A 384 42.47 -20.26 -16.65
N THR A 385 41.97 -19.94 -17.84
CA THR A 385 41.45 -20.95 -18.77
C THR A 385 42.62 -21.57 -19.52
N GLN A 386 42.91 -22.84 -19.24
CA GLN A 386 44.03 -23.55 -19.87
C GLN A 386 43.62 -24.19 -21.20
N LEU A 387 44.39 -23.90 -22.24
CA LEU A 387 44.31 -24.54 -23.55
C LEU A 387 45.57 -25.35 -23.76
N ASN A 388 45.44 -26.67 -23.88
CA ASN A 388 46.56 -27.57 -24.09
C ASN A 388 46.33 -28.42 -25.31
N GLY A 389 47.39 -28.66 -26.08
CA GLY A 389 47.36 -29.63 -27.17
C GLY A 389 48.70 -30.30 -27.32
N ILE A 390 48.66 -31.61 -27.60
CA ILE A 390 49.84 -32.40 -27.96
C ILE A 390 49.52 -33.18 -29.23
N THR A 391 50.46 -33.22 -30.17
CA THR A 391 50.30 -34.02 -31.39
C THR A 391 51.63 -34.47 -31.96
N LEU A 392 51.60 -35.63 -32.61
CA LEU A 392 52.70 -36.15 -33.44
C LEU A 392 52.46 -35.91 -34.93
N SER A 393 51.27 -35.38 -35.29
CA SER A 393 50.85 -35.21 -36.69
C SER A 393 51.09 -33.79 -37.19
N THR A 394 51.30 -33.65 -38.49
CA THR A 394 51.51 -32.37 -39.19
C THR A 394 50.19 -31.73 -39.63
N GLY A 395 50.22 -30.44 -39.96
CA GLY A 395 49.07 -29.70 -40.51
C GLY A 395 48.27 -28.89 -39.48
N PHE A 396 47.00 -28.64 -39.80
CA PHE A 396 46.11 -27.82 -38.96
C PHE A 396 45.40 -28.68 -37.91
N LYS A 397 45.33 -28.17 -36.68
CA LYS A 397 44.52 -28.71 -35.59
C LYS A 397 43.55 -27.65 -35.12
N THR A 398 42.27 -28.00 -35.05
CA THR A 398 41.21 -27.09 -34.64
C THR A 398 40.64 -27.54 -33.32
N TYR A 399 40.55 -26.62 -32.36
CA TYR A 399 39.93 -26.85 -31.06
C TYR A 399 38.76 -25.88 -30.90
N TYR A 400 37.59 -26.45 -30.67
CA TYR A 400 36.36 -25.69 -30.46
C TYR A 400 36.19 -25.38 -28.97
N SER A 401 35.52 -24.27 -28.68
CA SER A 401 35.15 -23.90 -27.33
C SER A 401 34.20 -24.92 -26.69
N ASP A 402 34.26 -25.06 -25.37
CA ASP A 402 33.42 -26.00 -24.60
C ASP A 402 31.95 -25.58 -24.56
N GLN A 403 31.68 -24.28 -24.76
CA GLN A 403 30.35 -23.69 -24.82
C GLN A 403 30.26 -22.64 -25.94
N GLU A 404 29.05 -22.21 -26.26
CA GLU A 404 28.82 -21.05 -27.12
C GLU A 404 29.48 -19.78 -26.53
N PRO A 405 30.18 -18.95 -27.31
CA PRO A 405 30.78 -17.73 -26.81
C PRO A 405 29.74 -16.75 -26.27
N TYR A 406 30.18 -15.87 -25.37
CA TYR A 406 29.34 -14.81 -24.85
C TYR A 406 29.43 -13.56 -25.74
N ARG A 407 28.29 -12.89 -25.90
CA ARG A 407 28.19 -11.55 -26.45
C ARG A 407 28.28 -10.49 -25.35
N VAL A 408 27.68 -10.75 -24.19
CA VAL A 408 27.70 -9.87 -23.02
C VAL A 408 28.20 -10.67 -21.83
N ILE A 409 29.18 -10.15 -21.09
CA ILE A 409 29.58 -10.66 -19.78
C ILE A 409 29.45 -9.54 -18.74
N LEU A 410 28.82 -9.87 -17.61
CA LEU A 410 28.78 -8.96 -16.45
C LEU A 410 30.12 -9.00 -15.72
N THR A 411 30.58 -7.83 -15.29
CA THR A 411 31.90 -7.69 -14.66
C THR A 411 31.81 -8.16 -13.20
N SER A 412 32.62 -9.15 -12.80
CA SER A 412 32.64 -9.64 -11.41
C SER A 412 33.35 -8.64 -10.49
N GLY A 413 32.68 -8.25 -9.39
CA GLY A 413 33.19 -7.26 -8.43
C GLY A 413 33.76 -7.87 -7.14
N GLY A 414 34.17 -9.15 -7.14
CA GLY A 414 34.67 -9.81 -5.93
C GLY A 414 33.58 -10.09 -4.88
N GLN A 415 33.83 -9.73 -3.61
CA GLN A 415 32.96 -10.03 -2.45
C GLN A 415 31.53 -9.48 -2.56
N TYR A 416 31.26 -8.54 -3.48
CA TYR A 416 30.03 -7.74 -3.48
C TYR A 416 29.20 -7.81 -4.78
N GLY A 417 29.35 -8.87 -5.59
CA GLY A 417 28.44 -9.19 -6.71
C GLY A 417 28.98 -8.82 -8.10
N PHE A 418 28.16 -8.20 -8.93
CA PHE A 418 28.47 -7.83 -10.33
C PHE A 418 28.28 -6.35 -10.61
N SER A 419 28.88 -5.90 -11.71
CA SER A 419 28.65 -4.58 -12.30
C SER A 419 28.24 -4.67 -13.75
N PHE A 420 27.48 -3.65 -14.16
CA PHE A 420 26.83 -3.51 -15.44
C PHE A 420 27.16 -2.14 -16.00
N ASP A 421 27.64 -2.10 -17.24
CA ASP A 421 27.98 -0.87 -17.94
C ASP A 421 26.78 -0.50 -18.84
N PRO A 422 25.95 0.49 -18.44
CA PRO A 422 24.72 0.80 -19.14
C PRO A 422 24.98 1.56 -20.44
N VAL A 423 24.36 1.10 -21.52
CA VAL A 423 24.25 1.80 -22.81
C VAL A 423 22.79 2.02 -23.16
N ASN A 424 22.51 2.90 -24.13
CA ASN A 424 21.14 3.19 -24.60
C ASN A 424 20.17 3.54 -23.46
N ILE A 425 20.65 4.31 -22.47
CA ILE A 425 19.89 4.71 -21.29
C ILE A 425 18.67 5.54 -21.71
N LYS A 426 17.51 5.19 -21.14
CA LYS A 426 16.24 5.90 -21.30
C LYS A 426 15.63 6.12 -19.93
N GLY A 427 14.83 7.18 -19.81
CA GLY A 427 14.16 7.53 -18.56
C GLY A 427 15.08 8.13 -17.52
N THR A 428 14.51 8.53 -16.38
CA THR A 428 15.23 9.17 -15.28
C THR A 428 15.40 8.19 -14.14
N PHE A 429 16.66 8.00 -13.71
CA PHE A 429 16.94 7.20 -12.52
C PHE A 429 16.37 7.88 -11.28
N PHE A 430 15.69 7.12 -10.43
CA PHE A 430 15.24 7.60 -9.12
C PHE A 430 15.85 6.79 -7.98
N GLU A 431 16.30 7.46 -6.93
CA GLU A 431 16.70 6.76 -5.72
C GLU A 431 15.47 6.51 -4.84
N HIS A 432 15.34 5.32 -4.26
CA HIS A 432 14.23 5.00 -3.36
C HIS A 432 14.66 4.27 -2.07
N THR A 433 15.88 4.57 -1.60
CA THR A 433 16.54 3.95 -0.43
C THR A 433 15.71 3.94 0.85
N SER A 434 15.02 5.03 1.17
CA SER A 434 14.18 5.15 2.38
C SER A 434 12.95 4.22 2.35
N THR A 435 12.47 3.92 1.15
CA THR A 435 11.25 3.14 0.90
C THR A 435 11.53 1.70 0.46
N LEU A 436 12.81 1.31 0.38
CA LEU A 436 13.18 -0.05 0.01
C LEU A 436 12.56 -1.05 0.98
N PRO A 437 11.99 -2.17 0.48
CA PRO A 437 11.56 -3.25 1.35
C PRO A 437 12.70 -3.72 2.24
N ALA A 438 12.42 -4.07 3.50
CA ALA A 438 13.46 -4.46 4.46
C ALA A 438 14.33 -5.61 3.94
N ALA A 439 13.74 -6.56 3.22
CA ALA A 439 14.44 -7.68 2.59
C ALA A 439 15.38 -7.28 1.43
N ALA A 440 15.20 -6.08 0.88
CA ALA A 440 16.02 -5.50 -0.19
C ALA A 440 17.09 -4.52 0.34
N ASN A 441 17.05 -4.15 1.63
CA ASN A 441 17.98 -3.17 2.19
C ASN A 441 19.45 -3.59 2.04
N PRO A 442 20.33 -2.69 1.59
CA PRO A 442 21.75 -3.01 1.44
C PRO A 442 22.38 -3.36 2.79
N PRO A 443 23.44 -4.20 2.83
CA PRO A 443 24.12 -4.56 4.06
C PRO A 443 24.58 -3.32 4.84
N PRO A 444 24.46 -3.30 6.19
CA PRO A 444 24.87 -2.16 7.02
C PRO A 444 26.32 -1.73 6.81
N ALA A 445 27.21 -2.65 6.45
CA ALA A 445 28.62 -2.38 6.18
C ALA A 445 28.89 -1.48 4.94
N LEU A 446 27.91 -1.34 4.04
CA LEU A 446 28.04 -0.58 2.78
C LEU A 446 27.40 0.81 2.84
N LEU A 447 26.51 1.04 3.80
CA LEU A 447 25.80 2.31 4.02
C LEU A 447 26.70 3.52 4.40
N PRO A 448 27.82 3.38 5.14
CA PRO A 448 28.62 4.52 5.58
C PRO A 448 29.37 5.25 4.43
N THR A 449 29.63 4.56 3.31
CA THR A 449 30.47 5.09 2.22
C THR A 449 29.70 5.44 0.95
N TRP A 450 28.48 4.92 0.76
CA TRP A 450 27.68 5.08 -0.46
C TRP A 450 26.20 5.35 -0.14
N PRO A 451 25.88 6.53 0.42
CA PRO A 451 24.55 6.81 0.93
C PRO A 451 23.48 7.03 -0.16
N THR A 452 23.87 7.23 -1.43
CA THR A 452 22.96 7.63 -2.51
C THR A 452 23.01 6.69 -3.71
N GLY A 453 21.92 6.59 -4.46
CA GLY A 453 21.85 5.89 -5.75
C GLY A 453 21.42 4.42 -5.71
N TRP A 454 20.82 3.91 -4.62
CA TRP A 454 20.33 2.53 -4.58
C TRP A 454 18.89 2.38 -5.07
N SER A 455 18.66 1.29 -5.80
CA SER A 455 17.34 0.90 -6.27
C SER A 455 17.25 -0.61 -6.54
N ILE A 456 16.03 -1.07 -6.81
CA ILE A 456 15.74 -2.39 -7.35
C ILE A 456 15.69 -2.33 -8.89
N PHE A 457 16.21 -3.37 -9.54
CA PHE A 457 16.25 -3.52 -11.00
C PHE A 457 15.78 -4.91 -11.43
N LEU A 458 15.09 -4.97 -12.56
CA LEU A 458 14.76 -6.21 -13.27
C LEU A 458 15.72 -6.38 -14.46
N ILE A 459 16.41 -7.52 -14.50
CA ILE A 459 17.38 -7.88 -15.55
C ILE A 459 16.79 -8.94 -16.45
N GLY A 460 16.80 -8.71 -17.76
CA GLY A 460 16.35 -9.66 -18.78
C GLY A 460 14.91 -10.15 -18.58
N GLY A 461 14.08 -9.36 -17.87
CA GLY A 461 12.68 -9.68 -17.55
C GLY A 461 12.46 -10.74 -16.47
N ASN A 462 13.50 -11.41 -15.98
CA ASN A 462 13.36 -12.63 -15.18
C ASN A 462 13.97 -12.56 -13.78
N TYR A 463 14.74 -11.50 -13.48
CA TYR A 463 15.50 -11.47 -12.25
C TYR A 463 15.58 -10.11 -11.60
N THR A 464 15.30 -10.07 -10.31
CA THR A 464 15.29 -8.84 -9.54
C THR A 464 16.55 -8.74 -8.69
N VAL A 465 17.26 -7.62 -8.81
CA VAL A 465 18.46 -7.30 -8.04
C VAL A 465 18.31 -5.97 -7.33
N VAL A 466 19.01 -5.80 -6.21
CA VAL A 466 19.30 -4.48 -5.63
C VAL A 466 20.69 -4.07 -6.08
N GLY A 467 20.85 -2.82 -6.50
CA GLY A 467 22.13 -2.28 -6.98
C GLY A 467 22.24 -0.79 -6.76
N ASN A 468 23.47 -0.28 -6.90
CA ASN A 468 23.80 1.14 -6.79
C ASN A 468 24.15 1.72 -8.16
N TYR A 469 23.55 2.85 -8.53
CA TYR A 469 23.80 3.56 -9.78
C TYR A 469 24.63 4.82 -9.56
N ASN A 470 25.79 4.91 -10.21
CA ASN A 470 26.73 6.03 -10.03
C ASN A 470 26.44 7.26 -10.91
N GLY A 471 25.29 7.31 -11.58
CA GLY A 471 24.79 8.49 -12.30
C GLY A 471 24.99 8.49 -13.82
N SER A 472 25.90 7.68 -14.40
CA SER A 472 26.02 7.49 -15.87
C SER A 472 26.97 6.37 -16.30
N ASN A 473 27.89 5.94 -15.44
CA ASN A 473 29.05 5.17 -15.89
C ASN A 473 28.93 3.68 -15.56
N GLN A 474 28.21 3.32 -14.50
CA GLN A 474 28.09 1.94 -14.07
C GLN A 474 26.95 1.74 -13.07
N LEU A 475 26.27 0.60 -13.18
CA LEU A 475 25.49 0.02 -12.10
C LEU A 475 26.34 -1.01 -11.39
N GLN A 476 26.51 -0.88 -10.08
CA GLN A 476 27.43 -1.66 -9.26
C GLN A 476 26.72 -2.33 -8.08
N PHE A 477 27.43 -3.22 -7.39
CA PHE A 477 26.98 -3.87 -6.16
C PHE A 477 25.65 -4.61 -6.31
N MET A 478 25.46 -5.18 -7.51
CA MET A 478 24.23 -5.87 -7.87
C MET A 478 24.20 -7.23 -7.17
N ARG A 479 23.22 -7.40 -6.29
CA ARG A 479 22.92 -8.69 -5.66
C ARG A 479 21.46 -9.03 -5.83
N ALA A 480 21.17 -10.31 -5.89
CA ALA A 480 19.81 -10.78 -5.75
C ALA A 480 19.18 -10.28 -4.44
N THR A 481 17.93 -9.84 -4.53
CA THR A 481 17.14 -9.46 -3.36
C THR A 481 16.27 -10.63 -2.90
N GLN A 482 16.00 -10.77 -1.60
CA GLN A 482 15.14 -11.84 -1.05
C GLN A 482 13.65 -11.47 -1.09
N LEU A 483 13.21 -10.76 -2.13
CA LEU A 483 11.78 -10.55 -2.33
C LEU A 483 11.09 -11.91 -2.60
N PRO A 484 9.85 -12.14 -2.12
CA PRO A 484 9.16 -13.42 -2.28
C PRO A 484 9.13 -13.87 -3.75
N GLY A 485 9.24 -15.17 -4.04
CA GLY A 485 9.21 -15.70 -5.40
C GLY A 485 10.52 -15.56 -6.20
N ASN A 486 11.60 -15.03 -5.61
CA ASN A 486 12.91 -14.99 -6.25
C ASN A 486 13.62 -16.35 -6.08
N ALA A 487 13.50 -17.23 -7.08
CA ALA A 487 14.31 -18.44 -7.15
C ALA A 487 15.63 -18.11 -7.87
N LEU A 488 16.71 -17.97 -7.12
CA LEU A 488 18.04 -17.85 -7.72
C LEU A 488 18.47 -19.23 -8.22
N PRO A 489 18.98 -19.34 -9.46
CA PRO A 489 19.79 -20.49 -9.83
C PRO A 489 21.00 -20.57 -8.88
N ASP A 490 21.42 -21.78 -8.52
CA ASP A 490 22.58 -22.04 -7.65
C ASP A 490 23.89 -21.39 -8.16
N ASP A 491 23.93 -20.99 -9.45
CA ASP A 491 25.06 -20.37 -10.13
C ASP A 491 24.80 -18.89 -10.54
N PHE A 492 24.48 -18.03 -9.57
CA PHE A 492 24.47 -16.57 -9.80
C PHE A 492 25.83 -16.05 -10.33
N ALA A 493 26.89 -16.84 -10.19
CA ALA A 493 28.26 -16.62 -10.67
C ALA A 493 28.46 -16.53 -12.21
N GLN A 494 27.47 -16.90 -13.05
CA GLN A 494 27.68 -17.22 -14.48
C GLN A 494 26.93 -16.33 -15.49
N TRP A 495 26.55 -15.11 -15.13
CA TRP A 495 25.67 -14.32 -16.01
C TRP A 495 26.37 -13.61 -17.17
N GLY A 496 25.86 -13.92 -18.35
CA GLY A 496 26.18 -13.29 -19.62
C GLY A 496 25.22 -13.78 -20.71
N VAL A 497 25.04 -13.00 -21.78
CA VAL A 497 24.21 -13.40 -22.92
C VAL A 497 25.06 -14.13 -23.94
N ARG A 498 24.67 -15.34 -24.32
CA ARG A 498 25.32 -16.12 -25.38
C ARG A 498 25.10 -15.48 -26.74
N TYR A 499 26.04 -15.65 -27.66
CA TYR A 499 26.01 -15.00 -28.97
C TYR A 499 24.83 -15.42 -29.86
N GLY A 500 24.25 -16.59 -29.64
CA GLY A 500 23.06 -17.09 -30.33
C GLY A 500 21.79 -16.34 -29.98
N ASN A 501 21.74 -15.75 -28.78
CA ASN A 501 20.63 -14.90 -28.37
C ASN A 501 20.83 -13.50 -28.94
N GLY A 502 20.00 -13.11 -29.91
CA GLY A 502 20.06 -11.82 -30.59
C GLY A 502 19.56 -10.64 -29.76
N GLU A 503 18.80 -10.88 -28.68
CA GLU A 503 18.14 -9.82 -27.91
C GLU A 503 19.09 -9.18 -26.89
N PRO A 504 19.20 -7.85 -26.81
CA PRO A 504 20.09 -7.19 -25.85
C PRO A 504 19.70 -7.53 -24.41
N LEU A 505 20.70 -7.57 -23.51
CA LEU A 505 20.43 -7.75 -22.08
C LEU A 505 19.88 -6.44 -21.51
N THR A 506 18.57 -6.36 -21.33
CA THR A 506 17.91 -5.17 -20.79
C THR A 506 17.97 -5.15 -19.27
N ILE A 507 18.06 -3.95 -18.71
CA ILE A 507 17.86 -3.66 -17.31
C ILE A 507 16.83 -2.54 -17.19
N GLN A 508 15.91 -2.69 -16.25
CA GLN A 508 14.91 -1.66 -15.97
C GLN A 508 14.74 -1.49 -14.47
N GLN A 509 14.56 -0.25 -14.06
CA GLN A 509 14.32 0.08 -12.67
C GLN A 509 12.91 -0.35 -12.25
N VAL A 510 12.76 -0.84 -11.02
CA VAL A 510 11.49 -1.31 -10.47
C VAL A 510 11.16 -0.49 -9.23
N LEU A 511 9.91 -0.07 -9.08
CA LEU A 511 9.42 0.49 -7.83
C LEU A 511 8.85 -0.64 -6.98
N ALA A 512 9.45 -0.87 -5.81
CA ALA A 512 8.89 -1.76 -4.81
C ALA A 512 8.81 -1.02 -3.47
N ILE A 513 7.62 -1.01 -2.86
CA ILE A 513 7.35 -0.32 -1.60
C ILE A 513 6.68 -1.31 -0.67
N ASP A 514 7.20 -1.45 0.54
CA ASP A 514 6.68 -2.34 1.58
C ASP A 514 6.40 -1.53 2.85
N ARG A 515 5.14 -1.18 3.03
CA ARG A 515 4.63 -0.30 4.10
C ARG A 515 3.20 -0.69 4.47
N SER A 516 2.67 -0.12 5.55
CA SER A 516 1.23 -0.21 5.82
C SER A 516 0.43 0.32 4.61
N PHE A 517 -0.77 -0.20 4.39
CA PHE A 517 -1.63 0.29 3.30
C PHE A 517 -1.90 1.80 3.44
N ALA A 518 -2.04 2.29 4.68
CA ALA A 518 -2.27 3.70 4.96
C ALA A 518 -1.09 4.60 4.54
N ASP A 519 0.12 4.23 4.93
CA ASP A 519 1.33 4.94 4.52
C ASP A 519 1.48 4.89 3.01
N LEU A 520 1.34 3.71 2.41
CA LEU A 520 1.51 3.50 0.97
C LEU A 520 0.59 4.41 0.15
N LEU A 521 -0.69 4.47 0.51
CA LEU A 521 -1.67 5.29 -0.21
C LEU A 521 -1.38 6.79 -0.06
N THR A 522 -1.01 7.21 1.15
CA THR A 522 -0.59 8.58 1.43
C THR A 522 0.65 8.95 0.61
N MET A 523 1.65 8.07 0.55
CA MET A 523 2.89 8.27 -0.22
C MET A 523 2.65 8.38 -1.73
N LEU A 524 1.67 7.65 -2.27
CA LEU A 524 1.35 7.70 -3.70
C LEU A 524 0.57 8.97 -4.09
N LEU A 525 -0.35 9.42 -3.23
CA LEU A 525 -1.21 10.58 -3.48
C LEU A 525 -0.50 11.92 -3.22
N PHE A 526 0.29 12.01 -2.15
CA PHE A 526 1.00 13.25 -1.75
C PHE A 526 2.29 13.47 -2.56
N SER A 527 2.55 14.71 -2.99
CA SER A 527 3.91 15.14 -3.40
C SER A 527 4.09 16.62 -3.12
N SER A 528 4.83 16.94 -2.06
CA SER A 528 5.20 18.32 -1.72
C SER A 528 6.70 18.61 -1.83
N GLY A 529 7.54 17.57 -1.95
CA GLY A 529 8.97 17.71 -2.25
C GLY A 529 9.85 18.18 -1.09
N GLU A 530 9.39 18.06 0.16
CA GLU A 530 10.21 18.30 1.37
C GLU A 530 9.95 17.25 2.47
N PRO A 531 10.93 16.97 3.35
CA PRO A 531 10.77 16.09 4.51
C PRO A 531 9.83 16.62 5.61
N ALA A 532 9.61 17.94 5.68
CA ALA A 532 8.70 18.56 6.64
C ALA A 532 7.24 18.64 6.16
N TYR A 533 6.99 18.10 4.96
CA TYR A 533 5.88 18.48 4.11
C TYR A 533 5.15 17.24 3.60
N ASN A 534 5.91 16.20 3.28
CA ASN A 534 5.45 14.82 3.25
C ASN A 534 5.83 14.15 4.57
N GLY A 535 5.21 13.02 4.90
CA GLY A 535 5.74 12.13 5.95
C GLY A 535 7.17 11.68 5.63
N ALA A 536 7.74 10.81 6.47
CA ALA A 536 9.13 10.35 6.38
C ALA A 536 9.54 9.69 5.04
N ASP A 537 8.59 9.42 4.13
CA ASP A 537 8.77 8.59 2.95
C ASP A 537 8.07 9.17 1.69
N ASP A 538 8.53 10.28 1.12
CA ASP A 538 8.14 10.67 -0.25
C ASP A 538 8.85 9.75 -1.27
N ILE A 539 8.14 9.25 -2.30
CA ILE A 539 8.76 8.47 -3.38
C ILE A 539 9.59 9.33 -4.35
N GLY A 540 9.63 10.66 -4.14
CA GLY A 540 10.69 11.57 -4.58
C GLY A 540 10.68 11.96 -6.06
N ILE A 541 10.02 11.20 -6.95
CA ILE A 541 10.04 11.53 -8.38
C ILE A 541 8.69 11.35 -9.10
N ASP A 542 7.89 10.35 -8.76
CA ASP A 542 6.69 9.96 -9.52
C ASP A 542 5.41 9.92 -8.66
N ALA A 543 5.40 10.64 -7.54
CA ALA A 543 4.17 10.82 -6.79
C ALA A 543 3.20 11.76 -7.54
N MET A 544 1.90 11.52 -7.34
CA MET A 544 0.85 12.19 -8.10
C MET A 544 0.82 13.71 -7.92
N GLY A 545 1.27 14.19 -6.76
CA GLY A 545 1.35 15.62 -6.46
C GLY A 545 -0.01 16.28 -6.41
N ILE A 546 -0.90 15.70 -5.62
CA ILE A 546 -2.14 16.36 -5.22
C ILE A 546 -1.80 17.36 -4.09
N PRO A 547 -2.23 18.63 -4.19
CA PRO A 547 -2.06 19.60 -3.11
C PRO A 547 -2.75 19.15 -1.81
N ALA A 548 -2.12 19.36 -0.66
CA ALA A 548 -2.66 18.89 0.61
C ALA A 548 -4.00 19.53 0.99
N GLU A 549 -4.25 20.79 0.63
CA GLU A 549 -5.55 21.43 0.88
C GLU A 549 -6.69 20.67 0.17
N ALA A 550 -6.46 20.15 -1.05
CA ALA A 550 -7.44 19.33 -1.77
C ALA A 550 -7.53 17.89 -1.21
N MET A 551 -6.48 17.40 -0.54
CA MET A 551 -6.49 16.13 0.17
C MET A 551 -7.22 16.23 1.53
N GLY A 552 -7.25 17.38 2.17
CA GLY A 552 -7.89 17.56 3.47
C GLY A 552 -7.51 16.47 4.49
N SER A 553 -8.50 15.74 4.99
CA SER A 553 -8.34 14.69 6.02
C SER A 553 -8.26 13.27 5.46
N VAL A 554 -7.73 13.06 4.23
CA VAL A 554 -7.61 11.71 3.63
C VAL A 554 -6.98 10.73 4.61
N ALA A 555 -5.87 11.08 5.28
CA ALA A 555 -5.17 10.18 6.20
C ALA A 555 -6.10 9.53 7.24
N VAL A 556 -6.96 10.34 7.88
CA VAL A 556 -7.95 9.85 8.85
C VAL A 556 -8.94 8.87 8.22
N SER A 557 -9.42 9.16 7.00
CA SER A 557 -10.33 8.26 6.29
C SER A 557 -9.66 6.97 5.82
N VAL A 558 -8.35 6.99 5.60
CA VAL A 558 -7.55 5.83 5.20
C VAL A 558 -7.29 4.93 6.40
N ASP A 559 -6.99 5.50 7.57
CA ASP A 559 -6.80 4.75 8.81
C ASP A 559 -8.06 3.95 9.20
N ALA A 560 -9.24 4.48 8.87
CA ALA A 560 -10.54 3.83 9.09
C ALA A 560 -10.85 2.68 8.11
N LEU A 561 -10.01 2.43 7.09
CA LEU A 561 -10.23 1.33 6.16
C LEU A 561 -9.91 -0.03 6.81
N PRO A 562 -10.62 -1.11 6.43
CA PRO A 562 -10.30 -2.46 6.90
C PRO A 562 -8.84 -2.79 6.63
N ALA A 563 -8.12 -3.32 7.61
CA ALA A 563 -6.70 -3.72 7.52
C ALA A 563 -5.76 -2.62 7.00
N SER A 564 -6.01 -1.36 7.35
CA SER A 564 -5.20 -0.18 6.97
C SER A 564 -3.75 -0.26 7.46
N SER A 565 -3.54 -0.86 8.64
CA SER A 565 -2.22 -1.09 9.26
C SER A 565 -1.49 -2.32 8.71
N SER A 566 -2.17 -3.18 7.95
CA SER A 566 -1.54 -4.35 7.35
C SER A 566 -0.54 -3.93 6.28
N THR A 567 0.61 -4.59 6.27
CA THR A 567 1.67 -4.33 5.29
C THR A 567 1.26 -4.84 3.91
N SER A 568 1.34 -3.97 2.90
CA SER A 568 1.16 -4.31 1.48
C SER A 568 2.48 -4.07 0.74
N LEU A 569 2.86 -5.04 -0.09
CA LEU A 569 3.95 -4.88 -1.05
C LEU A 569 3.38 -4.40 -2.39
N VAL A 570 3.69 -3.17 -2.78
CA VAL A 570 3.50 -2.72 -4.16
C VAL A 570 4.75 -3.04 -4.95
N TYR A 571 4.59 -3.64 -6.14
CA TYR A 571 5.68 -3.93 -7.08
C TYR A 571 5.27 -3.52 -8.48
N ILE A 572 5.98 -2.54 -9.03
CA ILE A 572 5.71 -1.92 -10.33
C ILE A 572 6.95 -2.06 -11.20
N SER A 573 6.87 -2.91 -12.22
CA SER A 573 7.95 -3.18 -13.18
C SER A 573 7.75 -2.50 -14.53
N LYS A 574 6.59 -1.89 -14.77
CA LYS A 574 6.21 -1.18 -16.00
C LYS A 574 5.30 -0.01 -15.64
N PRO A 575 5.18 1.02 -16.49
CA PRO A 575 4.20 2.08 -16.27
C PRO A 575 2.81 1.50 -15.98
N THR A 576 2.23 1.86 -14.83
CA THR A 576 0.98 1.28 -14.33
C THR A 576 0.10 2.40 -13.78
N THR A 577 -1.20 2.36 -14.07
CA THR A 577 -2.13 3.37 -13.56
C THR A 577 -2.49 3.11 -12.10
N ILE A 578 -2.81 4.16 -11.36
CA ILE A 578 -3.29 4.05 -9.98
C ILE A 578 -4.58 3.21 -9.90
N GLY A 579 -5.48 3.38 -10.88
CA GLY A 579 -6.69 2.56 -10.99
C GLY A 579 -6.41 1.07 -11.12
N GLU A 580 -5.41 0.68 -11.91
CA GLU A 580 -4.99 -0.73 -12.05
C GLU A 580 -4.28 -1.27 -10.81
N LEU A 581 -3.45 -0.44 -10.17
CA LEU A 581 -2.67 -0.83 -9.00
C LEU A 581 -3.51 -0.99 -7.73
N LEU A 582 -4.34 0.01 -7.44
CA LEU A 582 -5.08 0.13 -6.17
C LEU A 582 -6.55 -0.23 -6.31
N GLY A 583 -7.14 -0.14 -7.50
CA GLY A 583 -8.55 -0.46 -7.73
C GLY A 583 -8.96 -1.83 -7.15
N PRO A 584 -8.24 -2.92 -7.46
CA PRO A 584 -8.54 -4.24 -6.88
C PRO A 584 -8.44 -4.27 -5.35
N GLU A 585 -7.46 -3.60 -4.73
CA GLU A 585 -7.34 -3.55 -3.27
C GLU A 585 -8.48 -2.75 -2.62
N LEU A 586 -8.86 -1.63 -3.23
CA LEU A 586 -9.98 -0.82 -2.78
C LEU A 586 -11.31 -1.59 -2.90
N MET A 587 -11.51 -2.35 -3.99
CA MET A 587 -12.68 -3.25 -4.13
C MET A 587 -12.73 -4.29 -3.02
N LEU A 588 -11.61 -4.96 -2.72
CA LEU A 588 -11.55 -5.97 -1.65
C LEU A 588 -11.80 -5.36 -0.27
N ARG A 589 -11.31 -4.15 -0.02
CA ARG A 589 -11.54 -3.39 1.22
C ARG A 589 -12.89 -2.69 1.29
N ARG A 590 -13.70 -2.77 0.22
CA ARG A 590 -15.00 -2.06 0.09
C ARG A 590 -14.86 -0.55 0.17
N ALA A 591 -13.67 -0.06 -0.14
CA ALA A 591 -13.28 1.33 -0.06
C ALA A 591 -13.57 2.02 -1.39
N LEU A 592 -14.16 3.21 -1.31
CA LEU A 592 -14.51 4.03 -2.46
C LEU A 592 -13.87 5.40 -2.24
N PHE A 593 -13.27 5.95 -3.28
CA PHE A 593 -12.62 7.24 -3.25
C PHE A 593 -13.55 8.30 -3.83
N THR A 594 -13.84 9.33 -3.02
CA THR A 594 -14.85 10.35 -3.33
C THR A 594 -14.34 11.75 -3.00
N TRP A 595 -15.01 12.75 -3.58
CA TRP A 595 -14.84 14.14 -3.21
C TRP A 595 -16.02 14.54 -2.32
N ARG A 596 -15.71 14.96 -1.10
CA ARG A 596 -16.73 15.28 -0.11
C ARG A 596 -16.24 16.37 0.84
N ASN A 597 -17.09 17.38 1.04
CA ASN A 597 -16.84 18.49 1.95
C ASN A 597 -15.43 19.08 1.76
N GLN A 598 -15.19 19.62 0.57
CA GLN A 598 -13.96 20.32 0.17
C GLN A 598 -12.69 19.46 0.04
N SER A 599 -12.79 18.13 0.14
CA SER A 599 -11.60 17.27 0.17
C SER A 599 -11.86 15.89 -0.43
N LEU A 600 -10.78 15.26 -0.90
CA LEU A 600 -10.76 13.83 -1.18
C LEU A 600 -10.93 13.03 0.11
N ARG A 601 -11.69 11.93 0.08
CA ARG A 601 -11.89 11.02 1.22
C ARG A 601 -12.19 9.61 0.77
N PHE A 602 -11.78 8.65 1.59
CA PHE A 602 -12.27 7.30 1.49
C PHE A 602 -13.56 7.14 2.30
N ILE A 603 -14.48 6.38 1.73
CA ILE A 603 -15.66 5.89 2.40
C ILE A 603 -15.74 4.39 2.18
N THR A 604 -16.42 3.69 3.07
CA THR A 604 -16.69 2.26 2.90
C THR A 604 -18.15 2.03 2.63
N TRP A 605 -18.46 0.96 1.92
CA TRP A 605 -19.84 0.53 1.80
C TRP A 605 -20.36 0.05 3.16
N GLN A 606 -21.54 0.51 3.54
CA GLN A 606 -22.19 0.18 4.81
C GLN A 606 -23.62 -0.31 4.59
N ASN A 607 -24.09 -1.19 5.48
CA ASN A 607 -25.49 -1.59 5.51
C ASN A 607 -26.33 -0.42 6.03
N PRO A 608 -27.38 0.01 5.31
CA PRO A 608 -28.17 1.16 5.73
C PRO A 608 -29.05 0.80 6.93
N ILE A 609 -28.74 1.41 8.09
CA ILE A 609 -29.54 1.32 9.32
C ILE A 609 -29.99 2.72 9.77
N ALA A 610 -31.20 2.82 10.33
CA ALA A 610 -31.80 4.13 10.65
C ALA A 610 -31.00 4.93 11.69
N GLN A 611 -30.28 4.24 12.60
CA GLN A 611 -29.45 4.85 13.64
C GLN A 611 -28.21 5.56 13.09
N LEU A 612 -27.72 5.18 11.90
CA LEU A 612 -26.57 5.79 11.23
C LEU A 612 -26.99 6.85 10.20
N ALA A 613 -28.29 7.17 10.11
CA ALA A 613 -28.77 8.12 9.12
C ALA A 613 -28.29 9.55 9.44
N VAL A 614 -27.53 10.14 8.51
CA VAL A 614 -27.00 11.51 8.65
C VAL A 614 -28.03 12.58 8.28
N ALA A 615 -29.08 12.19 7.54
CA ALA A 615 -30.16 13.08 7.15
C ALA A 615 -31.49 12.32 7.01
N SER A 616 -32.59 13.05 7.19
CA SER A 616 -33.92 12.59 6.83
C SER A 616 -34.36 13.25 5.53
N LEU A 617 -34.73 12.43 4.55
CA LEU A 617 -35.22 12.83 3.25
C LEU A 617 -36.75 12.67 3.23
N ASP A 618 -37.47 13.78 3.32
CA ASP A 618 -38.94 13.87 3.37
C ASP A 618 -39.49 14.79 2.26
N GLU A 619 -40.81 14.95 2.19
CA GLU A 619 -41.45 15.82 1.21
C GLU A 619 -41.06 17.30 1.37
N THR A 620 -40.67 17.75 2.57
CA THR A 620 -40.32 19.16 2.85
C THR A 620 -38.96 19.55 2.26
N ASN A 621 -38.15 18.57 1.89
CA ASN A 621 -36.78 18.76 1.45
C ASN A 621 -36.50 18.36 0.00
N LYS A 622 -37.58 18.17 -0.78
CA LYS A 622 -37.52 18.20 -2.24
C LYS A 622 -37.40 19.64 -2.72
N ALA A 623 -36.58 19.88 -3.73
CA ALA A 623 -36.55 21.18 -4.41
C ALA A 623 -37.11 21.06 -5.83
N GLU A 624 -37.98 22.01 -6.18
CA GLU A 624 -38.40 22.23 -7.57
C GLU A 624 -37.36 23.17 -8.22
N PRO A 625 -36.92 22.90 -9.46
CA PRO A 625 -36.31 23.94 -10.25
C PRO A 625 -37.33 25.08 -10.40
N ALA A 626 -36.93 26.31 -10.04
CA ALA A 626 -37.84 27.46 -10.09
C ALA A 626 -38.48 27.58 -11.49
N GLY A 627 -39.81 27.45 -11.57
CA GLY A 627 -40.59 27.69 -12.78
C GLY A 627 -40.99 26.47 -13.62
N ASN A 628 -40.69 25.23 -13.21
CA ASN A 628 -41.07 24.04 -13.98
C ASN A 628 -42.08 23.14 -13.22
N GLY A 629 -43.25 22.90 -13.83
CA GLY A 629 -44.29 21.98 -13.32
C GLY A 629 -43.94 20.49 -13.44
N ILE A 630 -42.69 20.12 -13.17
CA ILE A 630 -42.19 18.74 -13.27
C ILE A 630 -42.55 17.98 -11.99
N SER A 631 -43.13 16.80 -12.16
CA SER A 631 -43.51 15.91 -11.07
C SER A 631 -42.31 15.45 -10.23
N GLN A 632 -42.19 15.92 -8.99
CA GLN A 632 -41.16 15.51 -7.99
C GLN A 632 -41.37 14.12 -7.37
N ARG A 633 -41.84 13.17 -8.16
CA ARG A 633 -42.16 11.83 -7.70
C ARG A 633 -40.88 11.04 -7.53
N SER A 634 -40.67 10.49 -6.33
CA SER A 634 -39.52 9.64 -6.05
C SER A 634 -39.73 8.27 -6.68
N ALA A 635 -39.17 8.08 -7.88
CA ALA A 635 -39.38 6.88 -8.67
C ALA A 635 -38.52 5.73 -8.14
N THR A 636 -39.14 4.57 -7.93
CA THR A 636 -38.43 3.34 -7.56
C THR A 636 -38.19 2.44 -8.77
N SER A 637 -36.97 1.93 -8.93
CA SER A 637 -36.59 0.93 -9.92
C SER A 637 -35.89 -0.26 -9.27
N LEU A 638 -35.82 -1.39 -9.97
CA LEU A 638 -35.01 -2.55 -9.56
C LEU A 638 -33.85 -2.67 -10.56
N SER A 639 -32.61 -2.58 -10.09
CA SER A 639 -31.41 -2.55 -10.94
C SER A 639 -30.53 -3.77 -10.74
N THR A 640 -30.09 -4.36 -11.85
CA THR A 640 -29.11 -5.46 -11.89
C THR A 640 -27.68 -4.97 -12.11
N GLU A 641 -27.47 -3.65 -12.25
CA GLU A 641 -26.17 -3.04 -12.56
C GLU A 641 -25.07 -3.45 -11.57
N TYR A 642 -25.42 -3.44 -10.28
CA TYR A 642 -24.53 -3.75 -9.17
C TYR A 642 -24.42 -5.26 -8.89
N MET A 643 -25.28 -6.08 -9.49
CA MET A 643 -25.40 -7.50 -9.14
C MET A 643 -24.20 -8.30 -9.65
N ARG A 644 -23.47 -8.96 -8.76
CA ARG A 644 -22.43 -9.96 -9.05
C ARG A 644 -22.64 -11.17 -8.14
N ASN A 645 -23.20 -12.23 -8.69
CA ASN A 645 -23.46 -13.48 -7.97
C ASN A 645 -22.31 -14.50 -8.09
N VAL A 646 -21.34 -14.23 -8.98
CA VAL A 646 -20.09 -15.00 -9.08
C VAL A 646 -18.90 -14.05 -9.05
N ILE A 647 -18.01 -14.22 -8.07
CA ILE A 647 -16.78 -13.42 -7.96
C ILE A 647 -15.58 -14.36 -7.94
N LYS A 648 -14.64 -14.11 -8.85
CA LYS A 648 -13.34 -14.78 -8.90
C LYS A 648 -12.25 -13.81 -8.53
N ILE A 649 -11.45 -14.12 -7.52
CA ILE A 649 -10.27 -13.34 -7.15
C ILE A 649 -9.03 -14.11 -7.59
N ARG A 650 -8.22 -13.51 -8.46
CA ARG A 650 -6.91 -14.00 -8.87
C ARG A 650 -5.84 -13.34 -8.00
N TYR A 651 -4.99 -14.15 -7.37
CA TYR A 651 -3.93 -13.71 -6.46
C TYR A 651 -2.66 -14.54 -6.73
N ASN A 652 -1.64 -14.39 -5.90
CA ASN A 652 -0.33 -15.05 -6.07
C ASN A 652 0.32 -14.64 -7.40
N ARG A 653 0.52 -13.33 -7.55
CA ARG A 653 1.09 -12.74 -8.76
C ARG A 653 2.53 -13.19 -8.97
N ASP A 654 2.84 -13.68 -10.15
CA ASP A 654 4.19 -13.84 -10.66
C ASP A 654 4.69 -12.46 -11.14
N ARG A 655 5.73 -11.95 -10.45
CA ARG A 655 6.32 -10.64 -10.70
C ARG A 655 7.05 -10.53 -12.04
N PHE A 656 7.38 -11.66 -12.67
CA PHE A 656 8.15 -11.73 -13.92
C PHE A 656 7.26 -11.92 -15.15
N ARG A 657 6.13 -12.62 -15.00
CA ARG A 657 5.28 -13.04 -16.12
C ARG A 657 3.91 -12.38 -16.17
N ASP A 658 3.61 -11.51 -15.22
CA ASP A 658 2.29 -10.86 -15.08
C ASP A 658 1.13 -11.88 -15.04
N THR A 659 1.41 -13.07 -14.52
CA THR A 659 0.47 -14.18 -14.36
C THR A 659 0.07 -14.34 -12.90
N TYR A 660 -1.08 -14.96 -12.65
CA TYR A 660 -1.60 -15.21 -11.31
C TYR A 660 -1.72 -16.72 -11.11
N ASN A 661 -0.97 -17.24 -10.14
CA ASN A 661 -0.80 -18.68 -9.98
C ASN A 661 -1.93 -19.33 -9.16
N SER A 662 -2.77 -18.50 -8.53
CA SER A 662 -3.81 -18.97 -7.63
C SER A 662 -5.10 -18.16 -7.80
N PHE A 663 -6.24 -18.78 -7.50
CA PHE A 663 -7.52 -18.10 -7.48
C PHE A 663 -8.44 -18.68 -6.42
N ILE A 664 -9.35 -17.86 -5.93
CA ILE A 664 -10.50 -18.27 -5.12
C ILE A 664 -11.76 -17.78 -5.83
N ALA A 665 -12.83 -18.57 -5.80
CA ALA A 665 -14.08 -18.25 -6.44
C ALA A 665 -15.22 -18.42 -5.44
N PHE A 666 -16.10 -17.44 -5.41
CA PHE A 666 -17.29 -17.40 -4.57
C PHE A 666 -18.52 -17.32 -5.46
N GLU A 667 -19.51 -18.13 -5.15
CA GLU A 667 -20.73 -18.27 -5.94
C GLU A 667 -21.93 -18.35 -4.99
N ASP A 668 -22.85 -17.38 -5.11
CA ASP A 668 -24.19 -17.48 -4.54
C ASP A 668 -25.07 -18.25 -5.53
N ARG A 669 -25.04 -19.59 -5.44
CA ARG A 669 -25.78 -20.48 -6.34
C ARG A 669 -27.27 -20.24 -6.32
N THR A 670 -27.82 -19.96 -5.13
CA THR A 670 -29.24 -19.68 -4.98
C THR A 670 -29.63 -18.45 -5.79
N SER A 671 -28.84 -17.37 -5.72
CA SER A 671 -29.05 -16.20 -6.57
C SER A 671 -28.94 -16.52 -8.07
N VAL A 672 -27.96 -17.34 -8.49
CA VAL A 672 -27.83 -17.75 -9.89
C VAL A 672 -29.08 -18.47 -10.38
N ASP A 673 -29.59 -19.41 -9.60
CA ASP A 673 -30.80 -20.18 -9.92
C ASP A 673 -32.06 -19.28 -9.93
N ASP A 674 -32.22 -18.42 -8.92
CA ASP A 674 -33.35 -17.47 -8.80
C ASP A 674 -33.42 -16.48 -9.99
N HIS A 675 -32.27 -16.17 -10.61
CA HIS A 675 -32.16 -15.26 -11.74
C HIS A 675 -32.02 -15.96 -13.10
N GLY A 676 -32.49 -17.21 -13.20
CA GLY A 676 -32.63 -17.91 -14.47
C GLY A 676 -31.37 -18.64 -14.95
N GLY A 677 -30.43 -18.92 -14.05
CA GLY A 677 -29.26 -19.77 -14.28
C GLY A 677 -28.09 -19.11 -15.01
N LEU A 678 -28.19 -17.83 -15.39
CA LEU A 678 -27.08 -17.08 -16.02
C LEU A 678 -26.30 -16.28 -14.95
N PRO A 679 -25.01 -16.59 -14.73
CA PRO A 679 -24.23 -15.88 -13.72
C PRO A 679 -23.80 -14.49 -14.19
N ALA A 680 -23.97 -13.50 -13.30
CA ALA A 680 -23.33 -12.19 -13.39
C ALA A 680 -21.94 -12.26 -12.74
N ALA A 681 -20.93 -12.60 -13.55
CA ALA A 681 -19.58 -12.86 -13.06
C ALA A 681 -18.66 -11.63 -13.09
N LEU A 682 -17.79 -11.50 -12.07
CA LEU A 682 -16.69 -10.52 -12.02
C LEU A 682 -15.37 -11.23 -11.67
N THR A 683 -14.28 -10.85 -12.34
CA THR A 683 -12.93 -11.27 -11.95
C THR A 683 -12.15 -10.09 -11.39
N ILE A 684 -11.74 -10.18 -10.13
CA ILE A 684 -10.84 -9.25 -9.47
C ILE A 684 -9.42 -9.82 -9.60
N THR A 685 -8.51 -9.01 -10.13
CA THR A 685 -7.11 -9.41 -10.32
C THR A 685 -6.27 -8.60 -9.33
N ALA A 686 -5.75 -9.23 -8.28
CA ALA A 686 -5.23 -8.53 -7.11
C ALA A 686 -3.69 -8.37 -7.20
N PRO A 687 -3.16 -7.23 -7.69
CA PRO A 687 -1.78 -7.11 -8.14
C PRO A 687 -0.73 -7.10 -7.02
N ASN A 688 -1.14 -6.78 -5.80
CA ASN A 688 -0.26 -6.64 -4.64
C ASN A 688 -0.22 -7.90 -3.76
N TYR A 689 -0.86 -8.99 -4.21
CA TYR A 689 -0.93 -10.26 -3.48
C TYR A 689 0.01 -11.31 -4.08
N TYR A 690 0.98 -11.76 -3.28
CA TYR A 690 2.07 -12.63 -3.73
C TYR A 690 2.18 -13.97 -2.99
N SER A 691 1.27 -14.25 -2.04
CA SER A 691 1.26 -15.51 -1.28
C SER A 691 0.35 -16.56 -1.93
N THR A 692 0.58 -17.84 -1.61
CA THR A 692 -0.22 -18.98 -2.08
C THR A 692 -1.51 -19.21 -1.28
N ASP A 693 -1.67 -18.59 -0.10
CA ASP A 693 -2.82 -18.82 0.78
C ASP A 693 -3.33 -17.52 1.42
N PRO A 694 -4.30 -16.86 0.78
CA PRO A 694 -4.98 -15.67 1.31
C PRO A 694 -6.13 -16.04 2.24
N GLY A 695 -6.38 -17.33 2.53
CA GLY A 695 -7.56 -17.78 3.27
C GLY A 695 -7.67 -17.25 4.71
N ASN A 696 -6.55 -16.76 5.27
CA ASN A 696 -6.48 -16.13 6.59
C ASN A 696 -6.33 -14.60 6.52
N ASP A 697 -6.41 -14.01 5.33
CA ASP A 697 -6.30 -12.57 5.17
C ASP A 697 -7.64 -11.90 5.52
N ALA A 698 -7.60 -11.03 6.54
CA ALA A 698 -8.77 -10.29 7.02
C ALA A 698 -9.49 -9.55 5.88
N VAL A 699 -8.76 -9.05 4.87
CA VAL A 699 -9.35 -8.34 3.73
C VAL A 699 -10.29 -9.22 2.92
N PHE A 700 -9.96 -10.50 2.72
CA PHE A 700 -10.79 -11.43 1.94
C PHE A 700 -12.04 -11.85 2.72
N ILE A 701 -11.91 -12.07 4.03
CA ILE A 701 -13.03 -12.43 4.91
C ILE A 701 -14.04 -11.27 4.95
N ASP A 702 -13.55 -10.05 5.13
CA ASP A 702 -14.36 -8.84 5.13
C ASP A 702 -15.10 -8.60 3.81
N PHE A 703 -14.44 -8.87 2.68
CA PHE A 703 -15.06 -8.79 1.37
C PHE A 703 -16.26 -9.73 1.24
N LEU A 704 -16.16 -10.95 1.77
CA LEU A 704 -17.22 -11.96 1.69
C LEU A 704 -18.49 -11.55 2.41
N ALA A 705 -18.39 -10.77 3.48
CA ALA A 705 -19.55 -10.25 4.20
C ALA A 705 -20.49 -9.43 3.32
N MET A 706 -20.01 -8.89 2.19
CA MET A 706 -20.82 -8.10 1.26
C MET A 706 -21.47 -8.89 0.13
N MET A 707 -21.06 -10.13 -0.08
CA MET A 707 -21.61 -10.97 -1.15
C MET A 707 -23.14 -11.06 -1.13
N PRO A 708 -23.83 -11.21 0.02
CA PRO A 708 -25.29 -11.29 0.02
C PRO A 708 -25.99 -10.02 -0.49
N PHE A 709 -25.37 -8.85 -0.29
CA PHE A 709 -25.93 -7.56 -0.71
C PHE A 709 -25.82 -7.35 -2.22
N PHE A 710 -24.72 -7.80 -2.82
CA PHE A 710 -24.50 -7.65 -4.26
C PHE A 710 -24.76 -8.90 -5.07
N SER A 711 -25.12 -10.03 -4.47
CA SER A 711 -25.55 -11.18 -5.24
C SER A 711 -26.94 -11.01 -5.84
N ARG A 712 -27.74 -10.03 -5.39
CA ARG A 712 -29.12 -9.79 -5.84
C ARG A 712 -29.30 -8.38 -6.43
N PRO A 713 -30.36 -8.13 -7.23
CA PRO A 713 -30.69 -6.80 -7.73
C PRO A 713 -31.01 -5.82 -6.59
N LEU A 714 -30.62 -4.56 -6.74
CA LEU A 714 -30.89 -3.52 -5.74
C LEU A 714 -32.11 -2.70 -6.13
N ARG A 715 -32.98 -2.39 -5.15
CA ARG A 715 -34.09 -1.45 -5.36
C ARG A 715 -33.58 -0.02 -5.16
N LEU A 716 -33.64 0.78 -6.21
CA LEU A 716 -33.16 2.16 -6.22
C LEU A 716 -34.33 3.13 -6.14
N LEU A 717 -34.11 4.25 -5.46
CA LEU A 717 -35.01 5.40 -5.40
C LEU A 717 -34.28 6.64 -5.92
N THR A 718 -34.80 7.24 -6.98
CA THR A 718 -34.31 8.53 -7.47
C THR A 718 -35.22 9.66 -7.01
N ARG A 719 -34.66 10.71 -6.40
CA ARG A 719 -35.43 11.87 -5.94
C ARG A 719 -34.63 13.17 -5.97
N SER A 720 -35.33 14.30 -6.10
CA SER A 720 -34.71 15.62 -5.95
C SER A 720 -34.43 15.95 -4.48
N ILE A 721 -33.45 16.82 -4.28
CA ILE A 721 -33.03 17.35 -2.98
C ILE A 721 -32.88 18.87 -3.03
N SER A 722 -33.17 19.52 -1.91
CA SER A 722 -32.96 20.96 -1.76
C SER A 722 -31.48 21.34 -1.52
N PRO A 723 -31.09 22.60 -1.79
CA PRO A 723 -29.71 23.08 -1.64
C PRO A 723 -29.04 22.77 -0.28
N LYS A 724 -29.84 22.61 0.78
CA LYS A 724 -29.35 22.23 2.11
C LYS A 724 -28.58 20.91 2.16
N HIS A 725 -28.76 20.05 1.16
CA HIS A 725 -28.11 18.73 1.08
C HIS A 725 -26.96 18.65 0.07
N TYR A 726 -26.67 19.71 -0.71
CA TYR A 726 -25.67 19.64 -1.78
C TYR A 726 -24.24 19.43 -1.28
N GLU A 727 -23.92 19.91 -0.07
CA GLU A 727 -22.60 19.74 0.54
C GLU A 727 -22.65 18.96 1.86
N SER A 728 -23.85 18.85 2.46
CA SER A 728 -24.04 18.12 3.73
C SER A 728 -24.22 16.61 3.53
N LEU A 729 -24.70 16.20 2.35
CA LEU A 729 -24.93 14.82 1.97
C LEU A 729 -23.93 14.42 0.87
N GLY A 730 -23.49 13.17 0.87
CA GLY A 730 -22.64 12.60 -0.17
C GLY A 730 -23.04 11.18 -0.52
N ALA A 731 -22.48 10.67 -1.61
CA ALA A 731 -22.54 9.24 -1.90
C ALA A 731 -21.85 8.46 -0.76
N GLY A 732 -22.39 7.31 -0.38
CA GLY A 732 -21.99 6.53 0.80
C GLY A 732 -22.71 6.88 2.09
N ASP A 733 -23.46 7.98 2.16
CA ASP A 733 -24.23 8.31 3.35
C ASP A 733 -25.46 7.43 3.52
N ILE A 734 -25.79 7.16 4.77
CA ILE A 734 -27.06 6.53 5.13
C ILE A 734 -28.08 7.64 5.40
N VAL A 735 -29.28 7.48 4.85
CA VAL A 735 -30.40 8.42 5.03
C VAL A 735 -31.67 7.67 5.42
N THR A 736 -32.58 8.35 6.10
CA THR A 736 -33.96 7.86 6.26
C THR A 736 -34.85 8.50 5.21
N ILE A 737 -35.78 7.73 4.65
CA ILE A 737 -36.68 8.19 3.60
C ILE A 737 -38.12 8.08 4.09
N THR A 738 -38.83 9.20 4.02
CA THR A 738 -40.28 9.27 4.18
C THR A 738 -40.88 9.87 2.92
N ASP A 739 -41.56 9.06 2.12
CA ASP A 739 -42.08 9.47 0.81
C ASP A 739 -43.37 8.70 0.50
N SER A 740 -44.42 9.43 0.09
CA SER A 740 -45.74 8.86 -0.15
C SER A 740 -45.85 8.10 -1.48
N PHE A 741 -44.98 8.39 -2.45
CA PHE A 741 -45.01 7.82 -3.79
C PHE A 741 -44.08 6.62 -3.95
N ALA A 742 -42.95 6.61 -3.25
CA ALA A 742 -41.96 5.54 -3.25
C ALA A 742 -42.60 4.19 -2.90
N ARG A 743 -42.14 3.11 -3.53
CA ARG A 743 -42.60 1.75 -3.21
C ARG A 743 -41.76 1.12 -2.12
N ASP A 744 -42.43 0.64 -1.08
CA ASP A 744 -41.82 -0.21 -0.06
C ASP A 744 -41.29 -1.52 -0.71
N PRO A 745 -39.99 -1.83 -0.57
CA PRO A 745 -39.39 -3.11 -0.98
C PRO A 745 -40.11 -4.34 -0.42
N ILE A 746 -40.60 -4.30 0.82
CA ILE A 746 -41.17 -5.47 1.51
C ILE A 746 -42.59 -5.72 1.07
N THR A 747 -43.43 -4.69 1.13
CA THR A 747 -44.88 -4.84 0.87
C THR A 747 -45.25 -4.56 -0.59
N GLY A 748 -44.40 -3.87 -1.35
CA GLY A 748 -44.71 -3.40 -2.71
C GLY A 748 -45.72 -2.23 -2.77
N ALA A 749 -46.31 -1.87 -1.63
CA ALA A 749 -47.23 -0.76 -1.49
C ALA A 749 -46.53 0.59 -1.71
N ARG A 750 -47.31 1.63 -2.03
CA ARG A 750 -46.79 3.00 -2.08
C ARG A 750 -46.80 3.59 -0.68
N GLY A 751 -45.78 4.38 -0.37
CA GLY A 751 -45.56 4.97 0.94
C GLY A 751 -44.43 4.25 1.68
N VAL A 752 -43.38 4.99 2.02
CA VAL A 752 -42.33 4.58 2.95
C VAL A 752 -42.24 5.62 4.07
N ILE A 753 -41.95 5.19 5.29
CA ILE A 753 -41.81 6.06 6.46
C ILE A 753 -40.52 5.68 7.18
N ASN A 754 -39.63 6.65 7.37
CA ASN A 754 -38.33 6.51 8.05
C ASN A 754 -37.50 5.31 7.56
N ARG A 755 -37.64 4.92 6.29
CA ARG A 755 -36.95 3.74 5.77
C ARG A 755 -35.47 4.07 5.54
N PRO A 756 -34.52 3.31 6.10
CA PRO A 756 -33.11 3.53 5.85
C PRO A 756 -32.74 3.17 4.40
N GLY A 757 -31.83 3.95 3.83
CA GLY A 757 -31.25 3.69 2.52
C GLY A 757 -29.85 4.28 2.39
N LEU A 758 -29.05 3.72 1.48
CA LEU A 758 -27.69 4.15 1.21
C LEU A 758 -27.68 5.03 -0.05
N VAL A 759 -27.12 6.24 0.05
CA VAL A 759 -26.96 7.13 -1.12
C VAL A 759 -25.90 6.55 -2.04
N LEU A 760 -26.31 6.10 -3.22
CA LEU A 760 -25.40 5.59 -4.25
C LEU A 760 -24.83 6.69 -5.12
N SER A 761 -25.68 7.64 -5.50
CA SER A 761 -25.30 8.75 -6.37
C SER A 761 -25.80 10.05 -5.78
N HIS A 762 -24.96 11.07 -5.84
CA HIS A 762 -25.27 12.43 -5.50
C HIS A 762 -24.84 13.34 -6.65
N ARG A 763 -25.78 14.09 -7.21
CA ARG A 763 -25.53 15.06 -8.27
C ARG A 763 -26.18 16.38 -7.93
N TYR A 764 -25.46 17.48 -8.14
CA TYR A 764 -26.03 18.81 -8.03
C TYR A 764 -25.31 19.81 -8.92
N ASN A 765 -26.03 20.89 -9.24
CA ASN A 765 -25.50 22.07 -9.91
C ASN A 765 -26.12 23.29 -9.21
N LEU A 766 -25.28 24.24 -8.83
CA LEU A 766 -25.68 25.44 -8.11
C LEU A 766 -26.35 26.49 -9.02
N GLY A 767 -26.46 26.21 -10.31
CA GLY A 767 -27.03 27.12 -11.29
C GLY A 767 -26.24 28.43 -11.40
N GLY A 768 -26.82 29.42 -12.05
CA GLY A 768 -26.17 30.71 -12.28
C GLY A 768 -26.51 31.32 -13.63
N ALA A 769 -25.94 32.50 -13.90
CA ALA A 769 -26.06 33.13 -15.21
C ALA A 769 -25.34 32.27 -16.25
N GLN A 770 -26.04 31.91 -17.33
CA GLN A 770 -25.46 31.16 -18.44
C GLN A 770 -25.06 32.07 -19.59
N VAL A 771 -24.00 31.68 -20.27
CA VAL A 771 -23.50 32.32 -21.48
C VAL A 771 -24.52 32.17 -22.61
N GLY A 772 -24.91 33.29 -23.23
CA GLY A 772 -25.82 33.31 -24.40
C GLY A 772 -27.31 33.13 -24.10
N VAL A 773 -27.69 32.84 -22.85
CA VAL A 773 -29.09 32.62 -22.44
C VAL A 773 -29.59 33.79 -21.59
N ARG A 774 -30.78 34.33 -21.92
CA ARG A 774 -31.45 35.32 -21.05
C ARG A 774 -32.08 34.63 -19.84
N GLY A 775 -31.40 34.69 -18.70
CA GLY A 775 -31.89 34.19 -17.41
C GLY A 775 -30.81 33.50 -16.59
N THR A 776 -31.11 33.16 -15.34
CA THR A 776 -30.25 32.34 -14.49
C THR A 776 -30.78 30.91 -14.45
N GLN A 777 -29.93 29.92 -14.68
CA GLN A 777 -30.26 28.52 -14.44
C GLN A 777 -30.55 28.33 -12.94
N PRO A 778 -31.66 27.67 -12.57
CA PRO A 778 -31.95 27.38 -11.17
C PRO A 778 -31.01 26.29 -10.63
N MET A 779 -30.83 26.29 -9.32
CA MET A 779 -30.18 25.20 -8.60
C MET A 779 -30.94 23.88 -8.83
N VAL A 780 -30.22 22.80 -9.08
CA VAL A 780 -30.78 21.45 -9.24
C VAL A 780 -29.94 20.45 -8.45
N GLY A 781 -30.60 19.48 -7.84
CA GLY A 781 -29.92 18.41 -7.11
C GLY A 781 -30.77 17.15 -7.04
N GLU A 782 -30.11 16.01 -7.16
CA GLU A 782 -30.71 14.69 -7.20
C GLU A 782 -29.85 13.69 -6.44
N VAL A 783 -30.52 12.74 -5.78
CA VAL A 783 -29.87 11.57 -5.19
C VAL A 783 -30.53 10.29 -5.69
N VAL A 784 -29.69 9.26 -5.82
CA VAL A 784 -30.14 7.88 -6.00
C VAL A 784 -29.81 7.12 -4.73
N VAL A 785 -30.83 6.52 -4.11
CA VAL A 785 -30.70 5.80 -2.84
C VAL A 785 -31.04 4.33 -3.05
N ALA A 786 -30.14 3.43 -2.63
CA ALA A 786 -30.43 2.01 -2.52
C ALA A 786 -31.28 1.76 -1.27
N LEU A 787 -32.51 1.31 -1.47
CA LEU A 787 -33.37 0.83 -0.41
C LEU A 787 -32.99 -0.61 -0.10
N SER A 788 -32.66 -0.90 1.16
CA SER A 788 -32.49 -2.29 1.60
C SER A 788 -33.81 -3.05 1.44
N GLU A 789 -33.75 -4.30 0.99
CA GLU A 789 -34.91 -5.20 1.01
C GLU A 789 -35.34 -5.53 2.45
N ILE A 790 -34.38 -5.63 3.36
CA ILE A 790 -34.58 -5.87 4.78
C ILE A 790 -34.45 -4.53 5.53
N ASP A 791 -35.54 -4.03 6.11
CA ASP A 791 -35.53 -2.82 6.96
C ASP A 791 -35.35 -3.10 8.46
N ARG A 792 -35.07 -4.36 8.81
CA ARG A 792 -34.92 -4.83 10.19
C ARG A 792 -33.48 -5.17 10.54
N SER A 793 -32.50 -4.44 10.02
CA SER A 793 -31.08 -4.65 10.37
C SER A 793 -30.69 -3.72 11.50
N GLU A 794 -30.15 -4.25 12.60
CA GLU A 794 -29.97 -3.48 13.84
C GLU A 794 -28.70 -3.88 14.60
N LEU A 795 -28.27 -3.02 15.52
CA LEU A 795 -27.11 -3.27 16.38
C LEU A 795 -27.38 -4.32 17.47
N TYR A 796 -26.31 -4.76 18.12
CA TYR A 796 -26.38 -5.55 19.35
C TYR A 796 -27.21 -4.84 20.43
N SER A 797 -27.90 -5.63 21.23
CA SER A 797 -28.45 -5.14 22.49
C SER A 797 -27.30 -4.77 23.44
N PRO A 798 -27.41 -3.67 24.21
CA PRO A 798 -26.35 -3.24 25.11
C PRO A 798 -26.16 -4.24 26.26
N ALA A 799 -24.90 -4.42 26.66
CA ALA A 799 -24.49 -5.19 27.82
C ALA A 799 -23.45 -4.40 28.63
N ALA A 800 -23.38 -4.63 29.94
CA ALA A 800 -22.34 -4.12 30.81
C ALA A 800 -22.01 -5.12 31.92
N GLU A 801 -20.76 -5.13 32.37
CA GLU A 801 -20.29 -5.96 33.48
C GLU A 801 -20.19 -5.14 34.77
N PHE A 802 -20.42 -5.77 35.93
CA PHE A 802 -20.16 -5.14 37.22
C PHE A 802 -18.64 -4.97 37.41
N ASP A 803 -18.23 -3.84 37.99
CA ASP A 803 -16.83 -3.66 38.41
C ASP A 803 -16.55 -4.46 39.69
N PHE A 804 -16.15 -5.72 39.51
CA PHE A 804 -15.95 -6.67 40.62
C PHE A 804 -14.89 -6.21 41.63
N ASP A 805 -13.89 -5.45 41.20
CA ASP A 805 -12.80 -5.00 42.06
C ASP A 805 -13.16 -3.72 42.84
N TYR A 806 -14.26 -3.05 42.49
CA TYR A 806 -14.67 -1.80 43.09
C TYR A 806 -15.36 -1.96 44.45
N ASN A 807 -14.65 -1.57 45.52
CA ASN A 807 -15.06 -1.73 46.92
C ASN A 807 -15.03 -0.41 47.74
N ALA A 808 -15.25 0.73 47.09
CA ALA A 808 -15.17 2.04 47.75
C ALA A 808 -16.53 2.55 48.24
N GLY A 809 -16.54 3.23 49.40
CA GLY A 809 -17.75 3.86 49.95
C GLY A 809 -18.81 2.84 50.38
N THR A 810 -20.01 2.92 49.79
CA THR A 810 -21.11 1.97 50.04
C THR A 810 -21.13 0.78 49.07
N TYR A 811 -20.17 0.71 48.14
CA TYR A 811 -20.09 -0.35 47.14
C TYR A 811 -19.33 -1.58 47.68
N SER A 812 -19.82 -2.75 47.33
CA SER A 812 -19.19 -4.05 47.53
C SER A 812 -19.24 -4.81 46.20
N SER A 813 -18.07 -5.14 45.64
CA SER A 813 -17.89 -5.73 44.30
C SER A 813 -18.76 -5.06 43.23
N GLY A 814 -18.68 -3.73 43.16
CA GLY A 814 -19.40 -2.93 42.16
C GLY A 814 -20.89 -2.71 42.45
N TYR A 815 -21.44 -3.15 43.58
CA TYR A 815 -22.85 -2.91 43.92
C TYR A 815 -23.04 -2.22 45.28
N SER A 816 -23.89 -1.19 45.30
CA SER A 816 -24.32 -0.47 46.51
C SER A 816 -25.79 -0.76 46.80
N ALA A 817 -26.06 -1.56 47.83
CA ALA A 817 -27.43 -1.91 48.23
C ALA A 817 -28.20 -0.72 48.83
N SER A 818 -27.51 0.26 49.44
CA SER A 818 -28.12 1.43 50.07
C SER A 818 -28.71 2.42 49.05
N THR A 819 -28.09 2.52 47.88
CA THR A 819 -28.51 3.41 46.78
C THR A 819 -29.10 2.64 45.59
N ALA A 820 -29.15 1.31 45.67
CA ALA A 820 -29.50 0.41 44.57
C ALA A 820 -28.72 0.74 43.28
N THR A 821 -27.41 0.99 43.40
CA THR A 821 -26.56 1.43 42.29
C THR A 821 -25.55 0.36 41.92
N ILE A 822 -25.43 0.10 40.62
CA ILE A 822 -24.37 -0.71 40.03
C ILE A 822 -23.29 0.24 39.50
N ARG A 823 -22.04 -0.03 39.85
CA ARG A 823 -20.85 0.49 39.18
C ARG A 823 -20.46 -0.52 38.11
N ALA A 824 -20.63 -0.17 36.85
CA ALA A 824 -20.16 -1.00 35.75
C ALA A 824 -18.65 -0.83 35.54
N ALA A 825 -17.98 -1.92 35.16
CA ALA A 825 -16.61 -1.86 34.67
C ALA A 825 -16.56 -0.97 33.43
N ALA A 826 -15.56 -0.09 33.34
CA ALA A 826 -15.39 0.75 32.17
C ALA A 826 -14.78 -0.07 31.03
N HIS A 827 -15.38 -0.02 29.84
CA HIS A 827 -14.86 -0.64 28.63
C HIS A 827 -14.66 -2.17 28.77
N ALA A 828 -15.61 -2.85 29.41
CA ALA A 828 -15.61 -4.31 29.47
C ALA A 828 -15.98 -4.91 28.11
N TYR A 829 -16.91 -4.29 27.38
CA TYR A 829 -17.36 -4.74 26.05
C TYR A 829 -17.24 -3.66 24.96
N SER A 830 -16.70 -2.48 25.28
CA SER A 830 -16.40 -1.38 24.36
C SER A 830 -14.90 -1.08 24.35
N GLU A 831 -14.43 -0.38 23.31
CA GLU A 831 -13.05 0.08 23.25
C GLU A 831 -12.82 1.29 24.19
N VAL A 832 -11.57 1.52 24.60
CA VAL A 832 -11.20 2.63 25.50
C VAL A 832 -11.53 4.01 24.90
N SER A 833 -11.54 4.13 23.58
CA SER A 833 -11.93 5.34 22.85
C SER A 833 -13.44 5.56 22.75
N ASP A 834 -14.25 4.53 23.02
CA ASP A 834 -15.70 4.62 22.94
C ASP A 834 -16.32 5.19 24.23
N ALA A 835 -17.62 5.46 24.21
CA ALA A 835 -18.35 5.73 25.44
C ALA A 835 -18.44 4.45 26.31
N VAL A 836 -18.29 4.61 27.63
CA VAL A 836 -18.37 3.49 28.59
C VAL A 836 -19.67 2.69 28.45
N ASP A 837 -19.61 1.37 28.66
CA ASP A 837 -20.72 0.43 28.43
C ASP A 837 -22.03 0.85 29.12
N ALA A 838 -21.94 1.36 30.36
CA ALA A 838 -23.10 1.83 31.11
C ALA A 838 -23.89 2.94 30.40
N SER A 839 -23.22 3.80 29.62
CA SER A 839 -23.84 4.92 28.92
C SER A 839 -24.77 4.48 27.78
N ARG A 840 -24.74 3.20 27.39
CA ARG A 840 -25.64 2.62 26.40
C ARG A 840 -27.03 2.30 26.95
N PHE A 841 -27.22 2.43 28.26
CA PHE A 841 -28.52 2.33 28.92
C PHE A 841 -29.09 3.73 29.23
N ALA A 842 -30.41 3.82 29.28
CA ALA A 842 -31.14 5.04 29.59
C ALA A 842 -32.15 4.84 30.72
N ALA A 843 -32.58 5.95 31.34
CA ALA A 843 -33.65 5.91 32.33
C ALA A 843 -34.94 5.33 31.71
N GLY A 844 -35.55 4.36 32.41
CA GLY A 844 -36.73 3.62 31.95
C GLY A 844 -36.43 2.26 31.31
N ASP A 845 -35.18 1.99 30.94
CA ASP A 845 -34.79 0.73 30.31
C ASP A 845 -35.06 -0.49 31.21
N LYS A 846 -35.57 -1.55 30.60
CA LYS A 846 -35.82 -2.83 31.26
C LYS A 846 -34.61 -3.72 31.08
N ILE A 847 -34.02 -4.14 32.18
CA ILE A 847 -32.76 -4.89 32.18
C ILE A 847 -32.91 -6.20 32.94
N ARG A 848 -32.09 -7.15 32.54
CA ARG A 848 -31.83 -8.40 33.25
C ARG A 848 -30.39 -8.41 33.72
N ILE A 849 -30.19 -8.87 34.95
CA ILE A 849 -28.88 -9.09 35.57
C ILE A 849 -28.74 -10.59 35.79
N VAL A 850 -27.61 -11.17 35.40
CA VAL A 850 -27.34 -12.61 35.48
C VAL A 850 -25.92 -12.86 36.01
N GLU A 851 -25.76 -13.90 36.81
CA GLU A 851 -24.48 -14.44 37.26
C GLU A 851 -23.59 -14.89 36.08
N ILE A 852 -22.32 -14.53 36.14
CA ILE A 852 -21.27 -15.01 35.22
C ILE A 852 -20.66 -16.28 35.83
N ASP A 853 -20.45 -17.30 35.00
CA ASP A 853 -19.89 -18.60 35.39
C ASP A 853 -20.63 -19.30 36.55
N PRO A 854 -21.95 -19.53 36.45
CA PRO A 854 -22.70 -20.21 37.48
C PRO A 854 -22.28 -21.69 37.57
N VAL A 855 -22.24 -22.22 38.79
CA VAL A 855 -21.98 -23.64 39.06
C VAL A 855 -22.94 -24.56 38.29
N ASN A 856 -24.17 -24.11 38.08
CA ASN A 856 -25.16 -24.78 37.24
C ASN A 856 -25.76 -23.77 36.26
N ALA A 857 -25.50 -23.95 34.96
CA ALA A 857 -26.04 -23.11 33.90
C ALA A 857 -27.57 -22.96 33.96
N ALA A 858 -28.30 -23.99 34.41
CA ALA A 858 -29.76 -23.98 34.50
C ALA A 858 -30.32 -23.21 35.72
N SER A 859 -29.47 -22.73 36.63
CA SER A 859 -29.90 -22.06 37.86
C SER A 859 -28.94 -20.94 38.29
N PRO A 860 -28.69 -19.93 37.45
CA PRO A 860 -27.90 -18.76 37.83
C PRO A 860 -28.68 -17.86 38.80
N ASP A 861 -27.97 -17.06 39.60
CA ASP A 861 -28.59 -15.89 40.22
C ASP A 861 -29.01 -14.89 39.14
N THR A 862 -30.26 -14.43 39.19
CA THR A 862 -30.79 -13.48 38.19
C THR A 862 -31.84 -12.54 38.76
N TRP A 863 -31.90 -11.33 38.23
CA TRP A 863 -32.88 -10.30 38.58
C TRP A 863 -33.35 -9.53 37.34
N THR A 864 -34.62 -9.12 37.32
CA THR A 864 -35.14 -8.15 36.35
C THR A 864 -35.37 -6.81 37.03
N ARG A 865 -34.91 -5.71 36.43
CA ARG A 865 -34.95 -4.35 37.02
C ARG A 865 -35.27 -3.30 35.97
N THR A 866 -35.65 -2.11 36.42
CA THR A 866 -35.75 -0.92 35.57
C THR A 866 -34.63 0.05 35.94
N VAL A 867 -33.99 0.64 34.94
CA VAL A 867 -32.99 1.70 35.14
C VAL A 867 -33.70 2.98 35.54
N SER A 868 -33.30 3.59 36.66
CA SER A 868 -33.82 4.87 37.13
C SER A 868 -33.02 6.05 36.60
N SER A 869 -31.69 5.92 36.53
CA SER A 869 -30.79 6.90 35.93
C SER A 869 -29.44 6.26 35.62
N VAL A 870 -28.67 6.93 34.75
CA VAL A 870 -27.29 6.57 34.41
C VAL A 870 -26.42 7.82 34.52
N SER A 871 -25.24 7.68 35.10
CA SER A 871 -24.23 8.75 35.19
C SER A 871 -22.82 8.18 35.16
N GLY A 872 -22.06 8.45 34.09
CA GLY A 872 -20.77 7.80 33.89
C GLY A 872 -20.91 6.28 33.84
N SER A 873 -20.19 5.57 34.70
CA SER A 873 -20.30 4.10 34.85
C SER A 873 -21.35 3.65 35.85
N ASP A 874 -22.11 4.57 36.47
CA ASP A 874 -23.09 4.23 37.50
C ASP A 874 -24.49 4.09 36.91
N ILE A 875 -25.15 2.97 37.21
CA ILE A 875 -26.53 2.67 36.83
C ILE A 875 -27.36 2.52 38.11
N VAL A 876 -28.33 3.40 38.31
CA VAL A 876 -29.24 3.35 39.46
C VAL A 876 -30.46 2.51 39.10
N LEU A 877 -30.83 1.57 39.96
CA LEU A 877 -31.93 0.64 39.75
C LEU A 877 -33.22 1.11 40.46
N SER A 878 -34.35 0.67 39.93
CA SER A 878 -35.68 0.88 40.55
C SER A 878 -35.85 0.23 41.93
N SER A 879 -35.03 -0.78 42.25
CA SER A 879 -35.07 -1.51 43.52
C SER A 879 -33.80 -2.33 43.76
N ALA A 880 -33.49 -2.62 45.03
CA ALA A 880 -32.31 -3.37 45.43
C ALA A 880 -32.34 -4.86 44.99
N LEU A 881 -31.17 -5.49 44.91
CA LEU A 881 -30.97 -6.91 44.53
C LEU A 881 -31.09 -7.82 45.76
N SER A 882 -32.32 -8.15 46.15
CA SER A 882 -32.62 -8.82 47.44
C SER A 882 -33.19 -10.24 47.35
N SER A 883 -33.62 -10.71 46.17
CA SER A 883 -34.12 -12.07 45.97
C SER A 883 -33.76 -12.61 44.57
N PRO A 884 -32.72 -13.47 44.44
CA PRO A 884 -31.80 -13.90 45.50
C PRO A 884 -31.01 -12.72 46.08
N ALA A 885 -30.43 -12.86 47.27
CA ALA A 885 -29.60 -11.82 47.86
C ALA A 885 -28.30 -11.67 47.06
N PHE A 886 -27.88 -10.43 46.78
CA PHE A 886 -26.61 -10.16 46.11
C PHE A 886 -25.42 -10.79 46.87
N SER A 887 -24.49 -11.41 46.13
CA SER A 887 -23.26 -12.00 46.67
C SER A 887 -22.03 -11.30 46.10
N ALA A 888 -21.22 -10.69 46.96
CA ALA A 888 -19.97 -10.03 46.56
C ALA A 888 -18.88 -11.01 46.09
N ALA A 889 -19.07 -12.32 46.28
CA ALA A 889 -18.13 -13.36 45.83
C ALA A 889 -18.39 -13.83 44.39
N LYS A 890 -19.46 -13.36 43.74
CA LYS A 890 -19.86 -13.75 42.39
C LYS A 890 -19.74 -12.56 41.44
N ARG A 891 -19.59 -12.86 40.14
CA ARG A 891 -19.56 -11.86 39.07
C ARG A 891 -20.91 -11.79 38.37
N TYR A 892 -21.25 -10.61 37.84
CA TYR A 892 -22.56 -10.37 37.25
C TYR A 892 -22.47 -9.50 35.99
N ARG A 893 -23.30 -9.82 35.01
CA ARG A 893 -23.52 -9.06 33.78
C ARG A 893 -24.96 -8.53 33.75
N LEU A 894 -25.15 -7.35 33.16
CA LEU A 894 -26.47 -6.81 32.87
C LEU A 894 -26.66 -6.56 31.36
N PHE A 895 -27.87 -6.78 30.87
CA PHE A 895 -28.26 -6.59 29.46
C PHE A 895 -29.77 -6.30 29.37
N SER A 896 -30.29 -5.98 28.18
CA SER A 896 -31.73 -5.75 27.98
C SER A 896 -32.58 -6.94 28.42
N ASP A 897 -33.74 -6.71 29.03
CA ASP A 897 -34.71 -7.80 29.28
C ASP A 897 -35.36 -8.28 27.96
N THR A 898 -36.29 -9.24 28.03
CA THR A 898 -36.94 -9.84 26.85
C THR A 898 -37.64 -8.82 25.96
N TYR A 899 -37.73 -9.11 24.66
CA TYR A 899 -38.38 -8.26 23.67
C TYR A 899 -39.79 -7.79 24.09
N ALA A 900 -40.58 -8.69 24.69
CA ALA A 900 -41.94 -8.40 25.17
C ALA A 900 -41.97 -7.39 26.33
N THR A 901 -40.90 -7.31 27.13
CA THR A 901 -40.80 -6.43 28.30
C THR A 901 -40.05 -5.15 27.99
N ALA A 902 -39.11 -5.20 27.05
CA ALA A 902 -38.27 -4.11 26.60
C ALA A 902 -39.08 -2.88 26.17
N THR A 903 -38.54 -1.69 26.40
CA THR A 903 -39.16 -0.45 25.92
C THR A 903 -39.15 -0.36 24.39
N THR A 904 -39.97 0.51 23.79
CA THR A 904 -39.95 0.72 22.33
C THR A 904 -38.57 1.13 21.80
N ALA A 905 -37.78 1.87 22.58
CA ALA A 905 -36.41 2.21 22.23
C ALA A 905 -35.49 0.98 22.27
N GLN A 906 -35.61 0.12 23.28
CA GLN A 906 -34.83 -1.11 23.39
C GLN A 906 -35.19 -2.15 22.30
N GLN A 907 -36.46 -2.23 21.93
CA GLN A 907 -36.95 -3.07 20.82
C GLN A 907 -36.34 -2.67 19.45
N ALA A 908 -35.65 -1.52 19.37
CA ALA A 908 -34.84 -1.18 18.21
C ALA A 908 -33.63 -2.12 18.05
N ASN A 909 -33.09 -2.72 19.11
CA ASN A 909 -31.90 -3.58 19.05
C ASN A 909 -32.21 -5.01 18.56
N SER A 910 -31.16 -5.82 18.37
CA SER A 910 -31.26 -7.22 17.94
C SER A 910 -31.66 -8.16 19.09
N TYR A 911 -32.63 -9.06 18.80
CA TYR A 911 -33.12 -10.11 19.68
C TYR A 911 -33.18 -11.45 18.94
N GLN A 912 -33.03 -12.54 19.70
CA GLN A 912 -33.01 -13.92 19.21
C GLN A 912 -34.41 -14.40 18.83
N ALA A 913 -34.53 -14.93 17.61
CA ALA A 913 -35.76 -15.48 17.10
C ALA A 913 -36.11 -16.82 17.75
N ASP A 914 -37.41 -17.14 17.84
CA ASP A 914 -37.84 -18.50 18.14
C ASP A 914 -37.37 -19.47 17.04
N SER A 915 -36.75 -20.58 17.44
CA SER A 915 -36.13 -21.54 16.53
C SER A 915 -37.12 -22.30 15.64
N SER A 916 -38.40 -22.32 16.01
CA SER A 916 -39.45 -23.02 15.24
C SER A 916 -40.18 -22.11 14.26
N THR A 917 -40.35 -20.83 14.61
CA THR A 917 -41.13 -19.88 13.82
C THR A 917 -40.29 -18.82 13.11
N GLY A 918 -39.02 -18.62 13.53
CA GLY A 918 -38.17 -17.54 13.04
C GLY A 918 -38.67 -16.14 13.43
N LYS A 919 -39.50 -16.06 14.48
CA LYS A 919 -40.19 -14.83 14.90
C LYS A 919 -39.90 -14.47 16.35
N LEU A 920 -39.96 -13.17 16.64
CA LEU A 920 -40.03 -12.58 17.97
C LEU A 920 -41.50 -12.50 18.40
N ASN A 921 -41.77 -12.84 19.66
CA ASN A 921 -43.09 -12.83 20.31
C ASN A 921 -44.18 -13.49 19.42
N SER A 922 -43.80 -14.57 18.72
CA SER A 922 -44.60 -15.35 17.76
C SER A 922 -45.26 -14.59 16.61
N THR A 923 -44.99 -13.30 16.43
CA THR A 923 -45.74 -12.43 15.51
C THR A 923 -44.84 -11.58 14.62
N LEU A 924 -43.74 -11.07 15.16
CA LEU A 924 -42.82 -10.20 14.45
C LEU A 924 -41.68 -11.02 13.85
N ALA A 925 -41.30 -10.81 12.59
CA ALA A 925 -40.07 -11.46 12.10
C ALA A 925 -38.85 -10.84 12.79
N ALA A 926 -37.85 -11.67 13.08
CA ALA A 926 -36.67 -11.23 13.79
C ALA A 926 -35.85 -10.20 13.01
N LYS A 927 -35.16 -9.34 13.76
CA LYS A 927 -34.18 -8.40 13.23
C LYS A 927 -32.89 -9.14 12.89
N VAL A 928 -32.24 -8.70 11.82
CA VAL A 928 -30.93 -9.22 11.40
C VAL A 928 -29.87 -8.37 12.10
N TYR A 929 -28.90 -9.04 12.71
CA TYR A 929 -27.74 -8.35 13.26
C TYR A 929 -26.87 -7.78 12.13
N THR A 930 -26.41 -6.54 12.30
CA THR A 930 -25.37 -5.95 11.46
C THR A 930 -24.36 -5.20 12.32
N SER A 931 -23.08 -5.26 11.95
CA SER A 931 -22.07 -4.38 12.51
C SER A 931 -22.12 -3.01 11.81
N ALA A 932 -21.86 -1.93 12.55
CA ALA A 932 -21.77 -0.57 12.02
C ALA A 932 -20.42 -0.28 11.33
N PHE A 933 -19.36 -0.97 11.76
CA PHE A 933 -17.99 -0.79 11.29
C PHE A 933 -17.28 -2.14 11.24
N SER A 934 -16.29 -2.28 10.35
CA SER A 934 -15.29 -3.35 10.48
C SER A 934 -14.29 -2.90 11.55
N GLN A 935 -14.13 -3.67 12.62
CA GLN A 935 -13.10 -3.37 13.63
C GLN A 935 -11.73 -3.66 13.03
N SER A 936 -10.87 -2.64 13.02
CA SER A 936 -9.50 -2.74 12.47
C SER A 936 -8.52 -3.40 13.44
N THR A 937 -8.89 -3.54 14.71
CA THR A 937 -8.06 -4.08 15.78
C THR A 937 -8.85 -5.01 16.68
N TYR A 938 -8.29 -6.17 16.99
CA TYR A 938 -8.79 -7.07 18.03
C TYR A 938 -7.71 -7.24 19.10
N THR A 939 -8.12 -7.30 20.35
CA THR A 939 -7.21 -7.67 21.43
C THR A 939 -6.95 -9.17 21.32
N THR A 940 -5.68 -9.56 21.20
CA THR A 940 -5.32 -10.98 21.21
C THR A 940 -5.66 -11.56 22.57
N TYR A 941 -6.35 -12.71 22.56
CA TYR A 941 -6.64 -13.48 23.77
C TYR A 941 -5.39 -13.67 24.62
N ALA A 942 -5.41 -13.19 25.86
CA ALA A 942 -4.36 -13.49 26.80
C ALA A 942 -4.59 -14.92 27.30
N GLY A 943 -3.63 -15.84 27.11
CA GLY A 943 -3.75 -17.24 27.56
C GLY A 943 -4.01 -17.46 29.07
N THR A 944 -4.10 -16.38 29.85
CA THR A 944 -4.52 -16.33 31.25
C THR A 944 -6.02 -16.08 31.44
N GLU A 945 -6.74 -15.66 30.41
CA GLU A 945 -8.19 -15.50 30.41
C GLU A 945 -8.85 -16.86 30.60
N GLN A 946 -9.99 -16.88 31.30
CA GLN A 946 -10.71 -18.11 31.62
C GLN A 946 -12.03 -18.12 30.86
N GLY A 947 -12.41 -19.29 30.36
CA GLY A 947 -13.75 -19.49 29.83
C GLY A 947 -14.82 -19.40 30.93
N GLU A 948 -16.03 -18.98 30.55
CA GLU A 948 -17.21 -18.93 31.41
C GLU A 948 -18.24 -20.02 31.05
N VAL A 949 -18.87 -20.63 32.05
CA VAL A 949 -20.11 -21.38 31.82
C VAL A 949 -21.23 -20.39 31.49
N ILE A 950 -21.86 -20.52 30.32
CA ILE A 950 -22.93 -19.60 29.91
C ILE A 950 -24.27 -20.06 30.52
N PRO A 951 -24.99 -19.18 31.27
CA PRO A 951 -26.28 -19.51 31.85
C PRO A 951 -27.37 -19.79 30.80
N THR A 952 -28.31 -20.70 31.08
CA THR A 952 -29.31 -21.10 30.08
C THR A 952 -30.40 -20.06 29.80
N ASN A 953 -30.51 -19.03 30.62
CA ASN A 953 -31.52 -17.97 30.50
C ASN A 953 -31.06 -16.78 29.64
N THR A 954 -29.93 -16.92 28.93
CA THR A 954 -29.34 -15.94 28.01
C THR A 954 -29.54 -16.30 26.54
N TYR A 955 -29.96 -17.54 26.24
CA TYR A 955 -30.28 -17.99 24.88
C TYR A 955 -31.71 -18.53 24.77
N GLY A 956 -32.39 -18.24 23.66
CA GLY A 956 -33.79 -18.62 23.42
C GLY A 956 -34.66 -17.48 22.90
N ALA A 957 -35.92 -17.80 22.60
CA ALA A 957 -36.87 -16.87 22.00
C ALA A 957 -37.01 -15.57 22.81
N ASP A 958 -36.98 -14.43 22.12
CA ASP A 958 -37.17 -13.08 22.67
C ASP A 958 -36.07 -12.58 23.61
N LEU A 959 -34.98 -13.33 23.78
CA LEU A 959 -33.81 -12.86 24.53
C LEU A 959 -32.95 -11.94 23.65
N PRO A 960 -32.26 -10.95 24.23
CA PRO A 960 -31.40 -10.08 23.46
C PRO A 960 -30.26 -10.88 22.81
N LEU A 961 -29.83 -10.42 21.65
CA LEU A 961 -28.50 -10.74 21.15
C LEU A 961 -27.57 -9.64 21.68
N ASP A 962 -26.68 -9.94 22.63
CA ASP A 962 -25.87 -8.96 23.36
C ASP A 962 -24.36 -9.19 23.23
N ALA A 963 -23.59 -8.12 23.37
CA ALA A 963 -22.13 -8.15 23.19
C ALA A 963 -21.40 -8.96 24.28
N GLY A 964 -21.95 -9.06 25.49
CA GLY A 964 -21.28 -9.76 26.59
C GLY A 964 -21.31 -11.27 26.41
N ILE A 965 -22.45 -11.84 26.02
CA ILE A 965 -22.57 -13.28 25.77
C ILE A 965 -21.78 -13.71 24.54
N ASP A 966 -21.74 -12.90 23.49
CA ASP A 966 -20.93 -13.20 22.31
C ASP A 966 -19.43 -13.08 22.62
N TYR A 967 -19.01 -12.11 23.43
CA TYR A 967 -17.64 -12.01 23.95
C TYR A 967 -17.25 -13.28 24.73
N ALA A 968 -18.15 -13.77 25.58
CA ALA A 968 -17.96 -15.01 26.31
C ALA A 968 -17.86 -16.25 25.42
N LEU A 969 -18.70 -16.36 24.40
CA LEU A 969 -18.65 -17.45 23.42
C LEU A 969 -17.31 -17.44 22.66
N ALA A 970 -16.84 -16.25 22.25
CA ALA A 970 -15.54 -16.09 21.60
C ALA A 970 -14.39 -16.51 22.53
N THR A 971 -14.39 -15.99 23.76
CA THR A 971 -13.41 -16.33 24.80
C THR A 971 -13.40 -17.83 25.09
N ASN A 972 -14.58 -18.47 25.17
CA ASN A 972 -14.69 -19.93 25.33
C ASN A 972 -14.12 -20.72 24.14
N GLY A 973 -14.31 -20.22 22.92
CA GLY A 973 -13.73 -20.79 21.71
C GLY A 973 -12.21 -20.73 21.72
N GLU A 974 -11.64 -19.57 22.04
CA GLU A 974 -10.19 -19.37 22.18
C GLU A 974 -9.62 -20.19 23.34
N TRP A 975 -10.29 -20.21 24.49
CA TRP A 975 -9.92 -21.02 25.65
C TRP A 975 -9.93 -22.52 25.32
N LEU A 976 -10.87 -22.98 24.48
CA LEU A 976 -10.88 -24.35 23.98
C LEU A 976 -9.68 -24.62 23.06
N LEU A 977 -9.32 -23.69 22.19
CA LEU A 977 -8.19 -23.82 21.26
C LEU A 977 -6.83 -23.76 21.95
N ASP A 978 -6.66 -22.96 23.01
CA ASP A 978 -5.37 -22.70 23.66
C ASP A 978 -5.18 -23.48 24.98
N HIS A 979 -6.21 -23.56 25.84
CA HIS A 979 -6.07 -24.09 27.21
C HIS A 979 -6.53 -25.56 27.36
N HIS A 980 -7.56 -26.03 26.65
CA HIS A 980 -8.16 -27.36 26.89
C HIS A 980 -8.20 -28.36 25.72
N ARG A 981 -8.01 -27.95 24.45
CA ARG A 981 -7.93 -28.87 23.30
C ARG A 981 -6.78 -28.57 22.32
N ALA A 982 -5.78 -27.80 22.73
CA ALA A 982 -4.74 -27.33 21.83
C ALA A 982 -3.85 -28.45 21.27
N ILE A 983 -3.49 -28.28 20.01
CA ILE A 983 -2.43 -28.95 19.22
C ILE A 983 -1.02 -28.63 19.80
N SER A 984 -0.94 -28.37 21.10
CA SER A 984 0.29 -28.25 21.86
C SER A 984 0.77 -29.65 22.24
N SER A 985 2.06 -29.92 22.03
CA SER A 985 2.71 -31.13 22.55
C SER A 985 3.54 -30.70 23.75
N PRO A 986 2.94 -30.52 24.95
CA PRO A 986 3.72 -30.21 26.14
C PRO A 986 4.75 -31.32 26.33
N SER A 987 6.04 -30.99 26.24
CA SER A 987 7.13 -31.95 26.40
C SER A 987 7.49 -32.06 27.89
N MET A 988 6.47 -32.35 28.70
CA MET A 988 6.60 -32.33 30.16
C MET A 988 7.10 -33.67 30.67
N LEU A 989 8.25 -33.66 31.33
CA LEU A 989 8.87 -34.79 31.98
C LEU A 989 8.10 -35.12 33.27
N MET A 990 7.81 -36.41 33.49
CA MET A 990 7.12 -36.88 34.70
C MET A 990 7.91 -36.60 35.98
N SER A 991 9.23 -36.46 35.88
CA SER A 991 10.11 -36.06 36.97
C SER A 991 10.97 -34.89 36.52
N PRO A 992 11.22 -33.90 37.38
CA PRO A 992 12.04 -32.77 37.01
C PRO A 992 13.49 -33.19 36.80
N VAL A 993 14.13 -32.58 35.80
CA VAL A 993 15.57 -32.73 35.55
C VAL A 993 16.24 -31.43 35.97
N SER A 994 17.42 -31.53 36.58
CA SER A 994 18.05 -30.38 37.22
C SER A 994 19.57 -30.43 37.10
N TYR A 995 20.20 -29.26 37.04
CA TYR A 995 21.65 -29.14 37.11
C TYR A 995 22.08 -28.85 38.55
N THR A 996 22.38 -29.88 39.35
CA THR A 996 22.66 -29.70 40.78
C THR A 996 24.14 -29.46 41.12
N SER A 997 25.07 -29.96 40.28
CA SER A 997 26.53 -29.82 40.48
C SER A 997 27.31 -30.01 39.16
N GLY A 998 28.34 -29.19 38.92
CA GLY A 998 29.25 -29.28 37.77
C GLY A 998 30.01 -27.97 37.50
N THR A 999 30.83 -27.92 36.44
CA THR A 999 31.76 -26.80 36.14
C THR A 999 31.46 -26.01 34.87
N GLY A 1000 30.31 -26.21 34.22
CA GLY A 1000 29.92 -25.48 32.99
C GLY A 1000 28.86 -24.41 33.22
N THR A 1001 28.66 -23.53 32.24
CA THR A 1001 27.72 -22.40 32.32
C THR A 1001 26.28 -22.87 32.14
N LEU A 1002 26.04 -23.70 31.12
CA LEU A 1002 24.76 -24.36 30.88
C LEU A 1002 24.97 -25.85 30.69
N LYS A 1003 24.06 -26.65 31.23
CA LYS A 1003 24.04 -28.11 31.04
C LYS A 1003 22.78 -28.52 30.29
N VAL A 1004 22.90 -29.39 29.31
CA VAL A 1004 21.76 -29.99 28.62
C VAL A 1004 20.99 -30.87 29.60
N LEU A 1005 19.75 -30.48 29.90
CA LEU A 1005 18.84 -31.20 30.81
C LEU A 1005 17.89 -32.12 30.05
N CYS A 1006 17.48 -31.75 28.84
CA CYS A 1006 16.61 -32.56 28.01
C CYS A 1006 16.94 -32.36 26.52
N ILE A 1007 16.86 -33.44 25.74
CA ILE A 1007 16.89 -33.39 24.28
C ILE A 1007 15.70 -34.17 23.76
N THR A 1008 14.89 -33.55 22.91
CA THR A 1008 13.71 -34.20 22.31
C THR A 1008 13.75 -34.05 20.78
N PRO A 1009 13.62 -35.14 20.01
CA PRO A 1009 13.45 -35.04 18.56
C PRO A 1009 12.06 -34.48 18.24
N ILE A 1010 11.99 -33.52 17.32
CA ILE A 1010 10.75 -32.92 16.85
C ILE A 1010 10.64 -33.04 15.33
N TRP A 1011 9.47 -33.46 14.86
CA TRP A 1011 9.20 -33.53 13.42
C TRP A 1011 8.54 -32.23 12.96
N LEU A 1012 9.17 -31.54 12.02
CA LEU A 1012 8.73 -30.23 11.53
C LEU A 1012 8.10 -30.32 10.12
N GLY A 1013 8.05 -31.52 9.55
CA GLY A 1013 7.52 -31.78 8.20
C GLY A 1013 8.61 -31.87 7.13
N ARG A 1014 8.36 -32.65 6.08
CA ARG A 1014 9.25 -32.78 4.91
C ARG A 1014 9.00 -31.61 3.96
N GLY A 1015 9.99 -30.75 3.72
CA GLY A 1015 9.86 -29.59 2.83
C GLY A 1015 11.14 -29.32 2.05
N THR A 1016 11.00 -28.98 0.76
CA THR A 1016 12.07 -28.60 -0.17
C THR A 1016 12.20 -27.07 -0.32
N SER A 1017 11.74 -26.29 0.68
CA SER A 1017 11.66 -24.83 0.64
C SER A 1017 12.40 -24.22 1.84
N LEU A 1018 13.22 -23.19 1.59
CA LEU A 1018 14.02 -22.41 2.54
C LEU A 1018 13.19 -21.49 3.46
N GLN A 1019 11.87 -21.68 3.58
CA GLN A 1019 11.05 -20.85 4.46
C GLN A 1019 11.18 -21.27 5.93
N PRO A 1020 11.46 -20.33 6.86
CA PRO A 1020 11.44 -20.59 8.30
C PRO A 1020 10.11 -21.19 8.72
N ARG A 1021 10.12 -22.28 9.51
CA ARG A 1021 8.95 -22.61 10.35
C ARG A 1021 9.20 -22.11 11.75
N TYR A 1022 8.23 -21.46 12.38
CA TYR A 1022 8.41 -21.00 13.75
C TYR A 1022 7.84 -22.03 14.73
N LEU A 1023 8.64 -22.37 15.75
CA LEU A 1023 8.19 -23.15 16.88
C LEU A 1023 7.95 -22.18 18.05
N LYS A 1024 6.71 -22.13 18.54
CA LYS A 1024 6.35 -21.35 19.72
C LYS A 1024 6.52 -22.22 20.95
N ILE A 1025 7.25 -21.70 21.94
CA ILE A 1025 7.62 -22.44 23.14
C ILE A 1025 7.46 -21.62 24.41
N ARG A 1026 7.07 -22.31 25.49
CA ARG A 1026 7.12 -21.81 26.87
C ARG A 1026 7.84 -22.82 27.77
N PRO A 1027 8.95 -22.45 28.42
CA PRO A 1027 9.60 -23.34 29.37
C PRO A 1027 8.91 -23.33 30.72
N TRP A 1028 8.96 -24.48 31.40
CA TRP A 1028 8.49 -24.64 32.77
C TRP A 1028 9.67 -24.97 33.68
N PHE A 1029 10.10 -24.02 34.52
CA PHE A 1029 11.36 -24.12 35.27
C PHE A 1029 11.34 -23.38 36.62
N ALA A 1030 12.27 -23.74 37.49
CA ALA A 1030 12.41 -23.23 38.85
C ALA A 1030 13.89 -23.17 39.28
N SER A 1031 14.17 -22.36 40.30
CA SER A 1031 15.43 -22.36 41.04
C SER A 1031 15.34 -23.33 42.23
N LEU A 1032 16.33 -24.20 42.40
CA LEU A 1032 16.36 -25.13 43.54
C LEU A 1032 16.69 -24.44 44.89
N THR A 1033 17.22 -23.22 44.87
CA THR A 1033 17.76 -22.53 46.06
C THR A 1033 17.28 -21.10 46.22
N GLY A 1034 16.56 -20.56 45.25
CA GLY A 1034 16.19 -19.14 45.17
C GLY A 1034 17.24 -18.26 44.47
N ALA A 1035 18.39 -18.82 44.08
CA ALA A 1035 19.37 -18.13 43.24
C ALA A 1035 18.81 -17.89 41.82
N SER A 1036 19.31 -16.87 41.13
CA SER A 1036 18.94 -16.61 39.73
C SER A 1036 19.46 -17.74 38.84
N VAL A 1037 18.53 -18.46 38.21
CA VAL A 1037 18.84 -19.54 37.27
C VAL A 1037 18.39 -19.17 35.86
N THR A 1038 19.12 -19.63 34.86
CA THR A 1038 18.82 -19.43 33.44
C THR A 1038 18.46 -20.77 32.81
N LEU A 1039 17.42 -20.76 31.98
CA LEU A 1039 17.07 -21.87 31.11
C LEU A 1039 17.08 -21.40 29.67
N ARG A 1040 17.76 -22.16 28.81
CA ARG A 1040 17.85 -21.93 27.37
C ARG A 1040 17.15 -23.05 26.64
N VAL A 1041 16.43 -22.71 25.59
CA VAL A 1041 15.86 -23.69 24.67
C VAL A 1041 16.42 -23.43 23.28
N THR A 1042 17.03 -24.45 22.68
CA THR A 1042 17.72 -24.37 21.39
C THR A 1042 17.14 -25.38 20.41
N LEU A 1043 16.82 -24.96 19.19
CA LEU A 1043 16.40 -25.83 18.09
C LEU A 1043 17.53 -26.00 17.08
N THR A 1044 17.95 -27.24 16.83
CA THR A 1044 19.09 -27.61 15.96
C THR A 1044 18.73 -28.73 14.98
N PRO A 1045 19.28 -28.75 13.76
CA PRO A 1045 19.05 -29.78 12.75
C PRO A 1045 19.62 -31.15 13.11
N ALA A 1046 20.63 -31.18 13.98
CA ALA A 1046 21.35 -32.38 14.38
C ALA A 1046 21.66 -32.36 15.88
N LEU A 1047 21.92 -33.55 16.44
CA LEU A 1047 22.37 -33.68 17.83
C LEU A 1047 23.67 -32.87 18.07
N PRO A 1048 23.88 -32.37 19.29
CA PRO A 1048 25.12 -31.67 19.65
C PRO A 1048 26.36 -32.53 19.37
N ALA A 1049 27.41 -31.90 18.84
CA ALA A 1049 28.67 -32.57 18.51
C ALA A 1049 29.70 -32.36 19.62
N SER A 1050 29.41 -32.88 20.82
CA SER A 1050 30.28 -32.77 22.00
C SER A 1050 30.33 -34.09 22.77
N ASP A 1051 31.44 -34.30 23.49
CA ASP A 1051 31.66 -35.41 24.43
C ASP A 1051 31.27 -35.04 25.88
N SER A 1052 30.76 -33.83 26.09
CA SER A 1052 30.26 -33.28 27.37
C SER A 1052 28.76 -32.94 27.26
N ASP A 1053 28.05 -32.96 28.39
CA ASP A 1053 26.67 -32.44 28.50
C ASP A 1053 26.61 -30.99 29.02
N ALA A 1054 27.76 -30.44 29.39
CA ALA A 1054 27.94 -29.04 29.77
C ALA A 1054 28.58 -28.25 28.62
N ASP A 1055 28.06 -27.03 28.38
CA ASP A 1055 28.50 -26.08 27.35
C ASP A 1055 28.68 -26.71 25.96
N VAL A 1056 27.64 -27.41 25.50
CA VAL A 1056 27.68 -28.26 24.31
C VAL A 1056 27.84 -27.46 23.01
N VAL A 1057 28.60 -28.03 22.06
CA VAL A 1057 28.74 -27.46 20.71
C VAL A 1057 27.50 -27.79 19.88
N ARG A 1058 26.77 -26.74 19.47
CA ARG A 1058 25.52 -26.83 18.71
C ARG A 1058 25.79 -26.68 17.22
N VAL A 1059 25.12 -27.49 16.41
CA VAL A 1059 25.37 -27.55 14.95
C VAL A 1059 24.59 -26.43 14.26
N SER A 1060 25.30 -25.56 13.53
CA SER A 1060 24.69 -24.48 12.74
C SER A 1060 24.02 -25.03 11.47
N PRO A 1061 22.85 -24.50 11.06
CA PRO A 1061 22.11 -23.39 11.67
C PRO A 1061 21.23 -23.82 12.86
N PHE A 1062 21.11 -22.99 13.90
CA PHE A 1062 20.23 -23.21 15.05
C PHE A 1062 19.59 -21.89 15.50
N SER A 1063 18.50 -21.96 16.27
CA SER A 1063 17.83 -20.82 16.91
C SER A 1063 17.65 -21.09 18.39
N GLU A 1064 17.80 -20.06 19.23
CA GLU A 1064 17.72 -20.20 20.69
C GLU A 1064 16.95 -19.07 21.35
N ALA A 1065 16.46 -19.33 22.56
CA ALA A 1065 15.85 -18.36 23.46
C ALA A 1065 16.23 -18.67 24.92
N GLU A 1066 16.30 -17.64 25.76
CA GLU A 1066 16.69 -17.76 27.17
C GLU A 1066 15.66 -17.10 28.10
N TRP A 1067 15.48 -17.71 29.26
CA TRP A 1067 14.64 -17.22 30.33
C TRP A 1067 15.37 -17.32 31.66
N SER A 1068 15.05 -16.45 32.61
CA SER A 1068 15.59 -16.48 33.95
C SER A 1068 14.50 -16.42 35.01
N THR A 1069 14.76 -17.05 36.17
CA THR A 1069 13.87 -16.97 37.33
C THR A 1069 14.66 -17.12 38.63
N THR A 1070 14.14 -16.56 39.72
CA THR A 1070 14.59 -16.80 41.10
C THR A 1070 13.56 -17.62 41.89
N SER A 1071 12.41 -17.94 41.29
CA SER A 1071 11.31 -18.63 41.99
C SER A 1071 11.68 -20.07 42.36
N THR A 1072 11.44 -20.44 43.61
CA THR A 1072 11.55 -21.83 44.08
C THR A 1072 10.36 -22.70 43.70
N SER A 1073 9.25 -22.07 43.30
CA SER A 1073 8.11 -22.74 42.65
C SER A 1073 8.31 -22.73 41.14
N TYR A 1074 7.81 -23.75 40.45
CA TYR A 1074 7.84 -23.74 39.00
C TYR A 1074 7.02 -22.60 38.42
N VAL A 1075 7.62 -21.89 37.47
CA VAL A 1075 7.00 -20.81 36.73
C VAL A 1075 7.08 -21.09 35.23
N GLU A 1076 6.14 -20.51 34.50
CA GLU A 1076 6.18 -20.46 33.05
C GLU A 1076 7.00 -19.27 32.57
N GLY A 1077 7.90 -19.50 31.63
CA GLY A 1077 8.57 -18.43 30.90
C GLY A 1077 7.62 -17.74 29.93
N ALA A 1078 7.97 -16.50 29.54
CA ALA A 1078 7.28 -15.80 28.46
C ALA A 1078 7.26 -16.63 27.17
N GLU A 1079 6.19 -16.56 26.38
CA GLU A 1079 6.15 -17.22 25.07
C GLU A 1079 7.27 -16.66 24.18
N THR A 1080 8.01 -17.52 23.50
CA THR A 1080 9.01 -17.09 22.52
C THR A 1080 8.94 -17.97 21.28
N SER A 1081 9.07 -17.33 20.12
CA SER A 1081 9.18 -18.01 18.83
C SER A 1081 10.65 -18.24 18.50
N ILE A 1082 11.03 -19.49 18.25
CA ILE A 1082 12.35 -19.84 17.71
C ILE A 1082 12.21 -20.34 16.27
N ALA A 1083 13.15 -19.95 15.40
CA ALA A 1083 13.09 -20.27 13.98
C ALA A 1083 13.64 -21.67 13.71
N ALA A 1084 12.87 -22.45 12.95
CA ALA A 1084 13.22 -23.77 12.46
C ALA A 1084 13.56 -23.69 10.97
N ASN A 1085 14.71 -23.13 10.68
CA ASN A 1085 15.16 -22.91 9.30
C ASN A 1085 15.65 -24.19 8.62
N VAL A 1086 15.99 -25.25 9.37
CA VAL A 1086 16.55 -26.47 8.82
C VAL A 1086 16.10 -27.68 9.64
N ALA A 1087 15.06 -28.38 9.18
CA ALA A 1087 14.95 -29.79 9.50
C ALA A 1087 15.96 -30.57 8.64
N ASN A 1088 16.46 -31.71 9.11
CA ASN A 1088 17.28 -32.58 8.26
C ASN A 1088 16.49 -33.03 7.01
N ALA A 1089 17.14 -33.67 6.04
CA ALA A 1089 16.50 -34.10 4.77
C ALA A 1089 15.21 -34.93 4.94
N ASN A 1090 14.95 -35.48 6.13
CA ASN A 1090 13.78 -36.28 6.48
C ASN A 1090 12.71 -35.50 7.28
N GLY A 1091 12.91 -34.21 7.55
CA GLY A 1091 11.95 -33.35 8.26
C GLY A 1091 12.07 -33.37 9.79
N TRP A 1092 13.17 -33.90 10.34
CA TRP A 1092 13.42 -33.94 11.80
C TRP A 1092 14.41 -32.87 12.26
N ALA A 1093 14.20 -32.35 13.47
CA ALA A 1093 15.13 -31.51 14.22
C ALA A 1093 15.19 -31.96 15.68
N TYR A 1094 16.04 -31.33 16.49
CA TYR A 1094 16.21 -31.61 17.91
C TYR A 1094 16.04 -30.35 18.72
N LEU A 1095 15.21 -30.44 19.76
CA LEU A 1095 15.00 -29.41 20.75
C LEU A 1095 15.85 -29.73 21.98
N LEU A 1096 16.78 -28.84 22.31
CA LEU A 1096 17.61 -28.92 23.51
C LEU A 1096 17.06 -27.97 24.57
N ILE A 1097 16.99 -28.44 25.80
CA ILE A 1097 16.68 -27.64 26.97
C ILE A 1097 17.89 -27.67 27.87
N GLU A 1098 18.51 -26.51 28.07
CA GLU A 1098 19.76 -26.32 28.78
C GLU A 1098 19.51 -25.45 30.02
N GLY A 1099 20.05 -25.81 31.18
CA GLY A 1099 19.86 -25.06 32.42
C GLY A 1099 21.19 -24.68 33.07
N SER A 1100 21.23 -23.52 33.72
CA SER A 1100 22.37 -23.10 34.54
C SER A 1100 22.41 -23.89 35.85
N LEU A 1101 23.51 -23.77 36.61
CA LEU A 1101 23.64 -24.41 37.91
C LEU A 1101 22.45 -24.05 38.82
N GLN A 1102 21.88 -25.04 39.49
CA GLN A 1102 20.67 -25.01 40.32
C GLN A 1102 19.34 -24.82 39.58
N CYS A 1103 19.34 -24.80 38.24
CA CYS A 1103 18.12 -24.79 37.45
C CYS A 1103 17.45 -26.17 37.46
N ALA A 1104 16.14 -26.19 37.70
CA ALA A 1104 15.27 -27.37 37.54
C ALA A 1104 14.20 -27.10 36.49
N THR A 1105 13.96 -28.05 35.60
CA THR A 1105 12.92 -27.94 34.56
C THR A 1105 12.12 -29.22 34.46
N ARG A 1106 10.85 -29.09 34.08
CA ARG A 1106 10.03 -30.21 33.62
C ARG A 1106 9.90 -30.25 32.11
N GLY A 1107 10.58 -29.37 31.37
CA GLY A 1107 10.47 -29.27 29.92
C GLY A 1107 9.64 -28.04 29.52
N LEU A 1108 8.85 -28.20 28.47
CA LEU A 1108 8.03 -27.12 27.92
C LEU A 1108 6.55 -27.33 28.23
N SER A 1109 5.91 -26.30 28.80
CA SER A 1109 4.47 -26.31 29.05
C SER A 1109 3.66 -26.04 27.79
N GLN A 1110 4.25 -25.34 26.83
CA GLN A 1110 3.71 -25.19 25.48
C GLN A 1110 4.81 -25.40 24.46
N CYS A 1111 4.50 -26.19 23.42
CA CYS A 1111 5.36 -26.41 22.27
C CYS A 1111 4.48 -26.74 21.07
N TYR A 1112 4.35 -25.82 20.12
CA TYR A 1112 3.56 -26.02 18.90
C TYR A 1112 4.15 -25.32 17.68
N LEU A 1113 3.89 -25.93 16.53
CA LEU A 1113 4.35 -25.42 15.24
C LEU A 1113 3.40 -24.30 14.79
N SER A 1114 3.95 -23.13 14.46
CA SER A 1114 3.15 -22.03 13.92
C SER A 1114 2.58 -22.39 12.54
N PRO A 1115 1.49 -21.74 12.10
CA PRO A 1115 0.99 -21.85 10.74
C PRO A 1115 2.09 -21.60 9.71
N ARG A 1116 1.99 -22.23 8.53
CA ARG A 1116 2.95 -21.95 7.43
C ARG A 1116 2.74 -20.49 6.99
N SER A 1117 3.79 -19.67 7.12
CA SER A 1117 3.83 -18.31 6.58
C SER A 1117 4.05 -18.29 5.08
#